data_AF-A0A2W4LTB0-F1
#
_entry.id   AF-A0A2W4LTB0-F1
#
_cell.length_a   1.000
_cell.length_b   1.000
_cell.length_c   1.000
_cell.angle_alpha   90.00
_cell.angle_beta   90.00
_cell.angle_gamma   90.00
#
_symmetry.space_group_name_H-M   'P 1'
#
loop_
_entity.id
_entity.type
_entity.pdbx_description
1 polymer ?
#
loop_
_entity_poly.entity_id
_entity_poly.type
_entity_poly.pdbx_seq_one_letter_code
_entity_poly.pdbx_strand_id
1 'polypeptide(L)'
;MDVVRRFAHLPGTVALLSGGEHDCARHHILGVYPWLSLRGYRTHTTVVDGDRCLDLAEDPFTVLRRVLEHCRVNAFESSLPLRSGLLGYLAYDLKDCLERLPRTSIDDLGLPLMHLVAPSILLIYDLVSRATTLLAMQLEEDDTALRRDVARFKEALDAPAAELDTPTLGARTAARNTSAATRATGKWTSRLSRAEYLAAVESIRRYIVDGDVYQVNMSQRFEAPFTGDPFDAFERMYAENPAPFFAYIQAGDHHVVSTSPERFLSLRNGIVETRPIKGTRPRGKTPSEDAMLRTELQQSTKEDAELSMIVDLLRNDLGKVCRPRSVRVVEHKRIEAYQNVYHLVSIVQGELEPGLGPVDLLRATFPGGSITGCPKIRAMELIDELEPVRRHVYTGSIGHIGFDGTLDLSIAIRTATFTGGKVLFSVGSGVVYDSDPAHEFEETLHKGRTLMNALAATIEDEKVASAIVWHDGSFEPASAAVVPFDCEGFAYGFGFFETLRVQTGRPILLEAHVARFERAWREFFDAPPPDVTWDAIIAQLIEKNGLAAATAVVKLIAAGRSPSHPRPSLFASAKPYVPRAVLSERPGLRLCVYPHVRHTPLASHKTLNYMYYKVAGDWAKRHGGDEALILNADRSVSETNTANVCCIFGDTACFPISEHALPGTMAAEARPLLADGGPNMTNPPWPVENRPAPHQVFLTNSLMGAVPAVSLEGTTLRYDADLCAKINRAVFGANG
;
A
#
# COMPACT_ATOMS: atom_id res chain seq x y z
N MET A 1 -0.80 -25.64 -14.24
CA MET A 1 0.09 -24.62 -13.66
C MET A 1 1.29 -24.35 -14.54
N ASP A 2 2.03 -25.39 -14.94
CA ASP A 2 3.23 -25.27 -15.80
C ASP A 2 3.01 -24.39 -17.05
N VAL A 3 1.88 -24.58 -17.74
CA VAL A 3 1.52 -23.76 -18.90
C VAL A 3 1.34 -22.29 -18.52
N VAL A 4 0.69 -21.99 -17.41
CA VAL A 4 0.47 -20.60 -16.96
C VAL A 4 1.79 -19.95 -16.54
N ARG A 5 2.67 -20.68 -15.84
CA ARG A 5 4.00 -20.21 -15.41
C ARG A 5 4.82 -19.62 -16.57
N ARG A 6 4.73 -20.25 -17.74
CA ARG A 6 5.42 -19.81 -18.97
C ARG A 6 5.03 -18.40 -19.42
N PHE A 7 3.84 -17.92 -19.04
CA PHE A 7 3.33 -16.61 -19.45
C PHE A 7 3.06 -15.67 -18.27
N ALA A 8 3.23 -16.12 -17.03
CA ALA A 8 2.85 -15.39 -15.81
C ALA A 8 3.58 -14.04 -15.65
N HIS A 9 4.79 -13.92 -16.22
CA HIS A 9 5.61 -12.71 -16.20
C HIS A 9 5.15 -11.64 -17.22
N LEU A 10 4.33 -12.01 -18.20
CA LEU A 10 3.89 -11.10 -19.26
C LEU A 10 2.74 -10.21 -18.77
N PRO A 11 2.83 -8.87 -18.92
CA PRO A 11 1.73 -7.96 -18.65
C PRO A 11 0.46 -8.31 -19.43
N GLY A 12 -0.68 -8.28 -18.75
CA GLY A 12 -2.00 -8.64 -19.25
C GLY A 12 -2.26 -10.14 -19.36
N THR A 13 -1.37 -11.01 -18.85
CA THR A 13 -1.71 -12.43 -18.69
C THR A 13 -2.79 -12.59 -17.62
N VAL A 14 -3.85 -13.32 -17.97
CA VAL A 14 -4.94 -13.69 -17.05
C VAL A 14 -5.15 -15.20 -17.10
N ALA A 15 -5.06 -15.85 -15.96
CA ALA A 15 -5.43 -17.25 -15.78
C ALA A 15 -6.63 -17.35 -14.84
N LEU A 16 -7.73 -17.92 -15.32
CA LEU A 16 -8.91 -18.27 -14.55
C LEU A 16 -8.99 -19.79 -14.48
N LEU A 17 -8.73 -20.37 -13.31
CA LEU A 17 -8.72 -21.83 -13.14
C LEU A 17 -9.90 -22.27 -12.29
N SER A 18 -10.37 -23.48 -12.54
CA SER A 18 -11.44 -24.12 -11.79
C SER A 18 -10.86 -25.15 -10.84
N GLY A 19 -11.44 -25.36 -9.67
CA GLY A 19 -11.02 -26.44 -8.77
C GLY A 19 -12.18 -27.18 -8.13
N GLY A 20 -11.88 -28.37 -7.62
CA GLY A 20 -12.89 -29.29 -7.07
C GLY A 20 -13.75 -29.94 -8.15
N GLU A 21 -14.86 -30.54 -7.73
CA GLU A 21 -15.79 -31.29 -8.58
C GLU A 21 -17.17 -30.58 -8.72
N HIS A 22 -17.24 -29.32 -8.31
CA HIS A 22 -18.48 -28.55 -8.32
C HIS A 22 -18.92 -28.25 -9.76
N ASP A 23 -20.24 -28.24 -9.99
CA ASP A 23 -20.86 -27.93 -11.29
C ASP A 23 -20.51 -26.52 -11.81
N CYS A 24 -20.14 -25.60 -10.92
CA CYS A 24 -19.65 -24.27 -11.27
C CYS A 24 -18.17 -24.22 -11.68
N ALA A 25 -17.40 -25.30 -11.49
CA ALA A 25 -15.95 -25.34 -11.63
C ALA A 25 -15.52 -26.36 -12.70
N ARG A 26 -15.63 -25.98 -13.98
CA ARG A 26 -15.40 -26.89 -15.12
C ARG A 26 -14.19 -26.57 -15.99
N HIS A 27 -13.86 -25.29 -16.17
CA HIS A 27 -12.91 -24.87 -17.20
C HIS A 27 -11.71 -24.15 -16.60
N HIS A 28 -10.52 -24.43 -17.13
CA HIS A 28 -9.39 -23.51 -17.02
C HIS A 28 -9.34 -22.65 -18.27
N ILE A 29 -9.05 -21.37 -18.10
CA ILE A 29 -8.93 -20.39 -19.16
C ILE A 29 -7.63 -19.62 -18.93
N LEU A 30 -6.75 -19.62 -19.93
CA LEU A 30 -5.55 -18.78 -19.96
C LEU A 30 -5.67 -17.82 -21.15
N GLY A 31 -5.67 -16.52 -20.86
CA GLY A 31 -5.56 -15.46 -21.84
C GLY A 31 -4.17 -14.83 -21.80
N VAL A 32 -3.52 -14.72 -22.96
CA VAL A 32 -2.20 -14.08 -23.12
C VAL A 32 -2.18 -13.18 -24.34
N TYR A 33 -1.20 -12.28 -24.39
CA TYR A 33 -1.01 -11.31 -25.47
C TYR A 33 -2.24 -10.42 -25.66
N PRO A 34 -2.53 -9.54 -24.69
CA PRO A 34 -3.67 -8.63 -24.80
C PRO A 34 -3.52 -7.72 -26.03
N TRP A 35 -4.50 -7.71 -26.91
CA TRP A 35 -4.60 -6.73 -28.00
C TRP A 35 -5.43 -5.51 -27.58
N LEU A 36 -6.33 -5.70 -26.62
CA LEU A 36 -7.14 -4.64 -26.01
C LEU A 36 -6.98 -4.67 -24.49
N SER A 37 -6.85 -3.51 -23.85
CA SER A 37 -6.92 -3.37 -22.40
C SER A 37 -7.74 -2.15 -21.98
N LEU A 38 -8.49 -2.28 -20.90
CA LEU A 38 -9.27 -1.22 -20.28
C LEU A 38 -8.77 -1.04 -18.84
N ARG A 39 -8.39 0.18 -18.49
CA ARG A 39 -8.07 0.60 -17.13
C ARG A 39 -9.02 1.72 -16.72
N GLY A 40 -10.01 1.36 -15.90
CA GLY A 40 -11.04 2.29 -15.44
C GLY A 40 -10.66 2.94 -14.12
N TYR A 41 -10.79 4.25 -14.04
CA TYR A 41 -10.78 5.04 -12.81
C TYR A 41 -12.12 5.77 -12.71
N ARG A 42 -12.39 6.42 -11.58
CA ARG A 42 -13.72 7.02 -11.34
C ARG A 42 -14.16 8.02 -12.42
N THR A 43 -13.25 8.85 -12.91
CA THR A 43 -13.56 9.96 -13.84
C THR A 43 -12.94 9.80 -15.21
N HIS A 44 -12.12 8.76 -15.42
CA HIS A 44 -11.52 8.50 -16.71
C HIS A 44 -11.25 7.01 -16.87
N THR A 45 -11.26 6.55 -18.11
CA THR A 45 -10.92 5.18 -18.48
C THR A 45 -9.94 5.22 -19.63
N THR A 46 -8.80 4.56 -19.44
CA THR A 46 -7.79 4.37 -20.48
C THR A 46 -8.12 3.09 -21.25
N VAL A 47 -8.17 3.20 -22.57
CA VAL A 47 -8.34 2.06 -23.49
C VAL A 47 -7.09 1.97 -24.36
N VAL A 48 -6.41 0.82 -24.31
CA VAL A 48 -5.26 0.54 -25.19
C VAL A 48 -5.68 -0.52 -26.20
N ASP A 49 -5.59 -0.20 -27.49
CA ASP A 49 -5.91 -1.06 -28.63
C ASP A 49 -4.69 -1.11 -29.57
N GLY A 50 -3.91 -2.19 -29.48
CA GLY A 50 -2.59 -2.28 -30.10
C GLY A 50 -1.67 -1.12 -29.67
N ASP A 51 -1.21 -0.32 -30.64
CA ASP A 51 -0.36 0.85 -30.40
C ASP A 51 -1.14 2.13 -30.03
N ARG A 52 -2.48 2.08 -30.05
CA ARG A 52 -3.33 3.23 -29.75
C ARG A 52 -3.68 3.26 -28.27
N CYS A 53 -3.51 4.43 -27.65
CA CYS A 53 -3.95 4.68 -26.28
C CYS A 53 -4.98 5.82 -26.30
N LEU A 54 -6.16 5.58 -25.74
CA LEU A 54 -7.27 6.52 -25.65
C LEU A 54 -7.60 6.76 -24.17
N ASP A 55 -7.43 8.00 -23.71
CA ASP A 55 -7.89 8.42 -22.38
C ASP A 55 -9.25 9.10 -22.50
N LEU A 56 -10.29 8.40 -22.06
CA LEU A 56 -11.68 8.85 -22.13
C LEU A 56 -12.09 9.40 -20.76
N ALA A 57 -12.59 10.65 -20.71
CA ALA A 57 -13.11 11.27 -19.49
C ALA A 57 -14.54 10.76 -19.15
N GLU A 58 -14.71 9.45 -19.08
CA GLU A 58 -15.99 8.76 -18.85
C GLU A 58 -15.85 7.66 -17.81
N ASP A 59 -16.97 7.31 -17.16
CA ASP A 59 -16.99 6.27 -16.14
C ASP A 59 -16.72 4.88 -16.74
N PRO A 60 -16.13 3.95 -15.96
CA PRO A 60 -15.72 2.63 -16.44
C PRO A 60 -16.83 1.82 -17.10
N PHE A 61 -18.06 1.86 -16.56
CA PHE A 61 -19.16 1.07 -17.09
C PHE A 61 -19.66 1.59 -18.45
N THR A 62 -19.61 2.90 -18.68
CA THR A 62 -19.97 3.50 -19.98
C THR A 62 -18.98 3.11 -21.06
N VAL A 63 -17.68 3.16 -20.75
CA VAL A 63 -16.63 2.74 -21.70
C VAL A 63 -16.69 1.23 -21.94
N LEU A 64 -16.90 0.43 -20.90
CA LEU A 64 -17.09 -1.03 -21.03
C LEU A 64 -18.26 -1.36 -21.97
N ARG A 65 -19.40 -0.67 -21.84
CA ARG A 65 -20.55 -0.87 -22.75
C ARG A 65 -20.16 -0.63 -24.21
N ARG A 66 -19.52 0.50 -24.51
CA ARG A 66 -19.12 0.84 -25.89
C ARG A 66 -18.14 -0.17 -26.47
N VAL A 67 -17.19 -0.65 -25.66
CA VAL A 67 -16.26 -1.70 -26.09
C VAL A 67 -17.00 -2.99 -26.41
N LEU A 68 -17.90 -3.44 -25.53
CA LEU A 68 -18.67 -4.66 -25.76
C LEU A 68 -19.61 -4.55 -26.98
N GLU A 69 -20.20 -3.38 -27.21
CA GLU A 69 -21.01 -3.10 -28.39
C GLU A 69 -20.18 -3.09 -29.68
N HIS A 70 -18.98 -2.48 -29.64
CA HIS A 70 -18.09 -2.39 -30.79
C HIS A 70 -17.50 -3.75 -31.18
N CYS A 71 -17.10 -4.55 -30.20
CA CYS A 71 -16.50 -5.87 -30.42
C CYS A 71 -17.54 -7.00 -30.53
N ARG A 72 -18.84 -6.68 -30.56
CA ARG A 72 -19.93 -7.66 -30.46
C ARG A 72 -19.83 -8.73 -31.54
N VAL A 73 -19.92 -9.99 -31.12
CA VAL A 73 -20.01 -11.15 -32.03
C VAL A 73 -21.36 -11.85 -31.88
N ASN A 74 -21.83 -12.49 -32.94
CA ASN A 74 -23.08 -13.25 -32.88
C ASN A 74 -22.93 -14.44 -31.92
N ALA A 75 -23.89 -14.56 -30.99
CA ALA A 75 -24.02 -15.76 -30.18
C ALA A 75 -24.40 -16.94 -31.08
N PHE A 76 -23.69 -18.05 -30.94
CA PHE A 76 -24.05 -19.34 -31.54
C PHE A 76 -23.81 -20.43 -30.50
N GLU A 77 -24.55 -21.53 -30.59
CA GLU A 77 -24.43 -22.63 -29.62
C GLU A 77 -22.99 -23.14 -29.58
N SER A 78 -22.39 -23.08 -28.39
CA SER A 78 -21.03 -23.54 -28.13
C SER A 78 -20.96 -24.10 -26.71
N SER A 79 -20.16 -25.16 -26.55
CA SER A 79 -19.84 -25.70 -25.24
C SER A 79 -18.75 -24.91 -24.50
N LEU A 80 -18.06 -23.99 -25.18
CA LEU A 80 -16.95 -23.26 -24.60
C LEU A 80 -17.42 -22.17 -23.62
N PRO A 81 -16.69 -21.96 -22.51
CA PRO A 81 -17.07 -20.98 -21.52
C PRO A 81 -16.95 -19.53 -22.03
N LEU A 82 -15.98 -19.29 -22.91
CA LEU A 82 -15.61 -18.01 -23.50
C LEU A 82 -14.99 -18.30 -24.87
N ARG A 83 -15.20 -17.43 -25.85
CA ARG A 83 -14.59 -17.56 -27.20
C ARG A 83 -13.71 -16.37 -27.53
N SER A 84 -14.19 -15.20 -27.15
CA SER A 84 -13.52 -13.92 -27.24
C SER A 84 -14.17 -13.00 -26.22
N GLY A 85 -13.41 -12.09 -25.64
CA GLY A 85 -13.93 -11.17 -24.65
C GLY A 85 -12.85 -10.66 -23.72
N LEU A 86 -13.32 -10.00 -22.67
CA LEU A 86 -12.53 -9.35 -21.65
C LEU A 86 -12.37 -10.26 -20.44
N LEU A 87 -11.14 -10.37 -19.91
CA LEU A 87 -10.81 -11.08 -18.69
C LEU A 87 -10.12 -10.13 -17.71
N GLY A 88 -10.37 -10.29 -16.42
CA GLY A 88 -9.70 -9.49 -15.40
C GLY A 88 -10.57 -9.27 -14.16
N TYR A 89 -10.56 -8.06 -13.62
CA TYR A 89 -11.27 -7.74 -12.39
C TYR A 89 -12.05 -6.41 -12.43
N LEU A 90 -13.03 -6.34 -11.55
CA LEU A 90 -13.88 -5.21 -11.20
C LEU A 90 -13.69 -4.95 -9.70
N ALA A 91 -13.07 -3.84 -9.30
CA ALA A 91 -12.86 -3.50 -7.89
C ALA A 91 -14.19 -3.14 -7.21
N TYR A 92 -14.30 -3.40 -5.90
CA TYR A 92 -15.46 -3.05 -5.07
C TYR A 92 -15.85 -1.57 -5.21
N ASP A 93 -14.85 -0.69 -5.30
CA ASP A 93 -15.04 0.75 -5.36
C ASP A 93 -15.65 1.26 -6.68
N LEU A 94 -15.87 0.39 -7.68
CA LEU A 94 -16.76 0.69 -8.81
C LEU A 94 -18.19 1.02 -8.38
N LYS A 95 -18.60 0.59 -7.17
CA LYS A 95 -19.88 0.99 -6.55
C LYS A 95 -20.07 2.51 -6.56
N ASP A 96 -19.00 3.30 -6.47
CA ASP A 96 -19.04 4.77 -6.44
C ASP A 96 -19.44 5.38 -7.81
N CYS A 97 -19.43 4.56 -8.88
CA CYS A 97 -19.95 4.92 -10.20
C CYS A 97 -21.43 4.55 -10.38
N LEU A 98 -22.00 3.77 -9.44
CA LEU A 98 -23.37 3.28 -9.47
C LEU A 98 -24.25 4.03 -8.47
N GLU A 99 -23.71 4.31 -7.27
CA GLU A 99 -24.45 4.88 -6.14
C GLU A 99 -23.80 6.18 -5.64
N ARG A 100 -24.61 7.04 -5.01
CA ARG A 100 -24.14 8.29 -4.38
C ARG A 100 -23.78 8.05 -2.92
N LEU A 101 -22.52 7.66 -2.67
CA LEU A 101 -21.99 7.37 -1.32
C LEU A 101 -21.13 8.53 -0.75
N PRO A 102 -20.86 8.59 0.57
CA PRO A 102 -20.06 9.64 1.21
C PRO A 102 -18.63 9.72 0.66
N ARG A 103 -17.95 8.57 0.56
CA ARG A 103 -16.57 8.38 0.08
C ARG A 103 -15.54 9.03 1.00
N THR A 104 -15.62 8.70 2.28
CA THR A 104 -14.70 9.15 3.33
C THR A 104 -13.46 8.27 3.47
N SER A 105 -13.53 7.02 2.99
CA SER A 105 -12.38 6.09 2.98
C SER A 105 -11.24 6.56 2.06
N ILE A 106 -10.00 6.38 2.52
CA ILE A 106 -8.80 6.82 1.80
C ILE A 106 -8.42 5.83 0.69
N ASP A 107 -8.15 6.35 -0.51
CA ASP A 107 -7.51 5.60 -1.59
C ASP A 107 -5.99 5.70 -1.46
N ASP A 108 -5.38 4.71 -0.82
CA ASP A 108 -3.93 4.70 -0.57
C ASP A 108 -3.13 3.92 -1.60
N LEU A 109 -3.78 3.15 -2.48
CA LEU A 109 -3.10 2.35 -3.51
C LEU A 109 -3.16 2.97 -4.91
N GLY A 110 -4.19 3.79 -5.20
CA GLY A 110 -4.36 4.40 -6.52
C GLY A 110 -4.54 3.41 -7.67
N LEU A 111 -4.95 2.16 -7.37
CA LEU A 111 -5.17 1.11 -8.37
C LEU A 111 -6.42 1.39 -9.22
N PRO A 112 -6.47 0.92 -10.47
CA PRO A 112 -7.66 1.08 -11.29
C PRO A 112 -8.86 0.36 -10.65
N LEU A 113 -10.04 0.96 -10.79
CA LEU A 113 -11.32 0.39 -10.39
C LEU A 113 -11.73 -0.78 -11.29
N MET A 114 -11.24 -0.83 -12.52
CA MET A 114 -11.49 -1.90 -13.48
C MET A 114 -10.20 -2.16 -14.24
N HIS A 115 -9.78 -3.43 -14.33
CA HIS A 115 -8.72 -3.84 -15.23
C HIS A 115 -9.18 -5.08 -16.00
N LEU A 116 -9.41 -4.89 -17.30
CA LEU A 116 -9.92 -5.92 -18.19
C LEU A 116 -9.07 -5.96 -19.46
N VAL A 117 -8.77 -7.16 -19.96
CA VAL A 117 -7.96 -7.36 -21.16
C VAL A 117 -8.64 -8.34 -22.11
N ALA A 118 -8.57 -8.06 -23.42
CA ALA A 118 -8.93 -9.03 -24.44
C ALA A 118 -7.66 -9.67 -25.01
N PRO A 119 -7.40 -10.96 -24.77
CA PRO A 119 -6.23 -11.66 -25.28
C PRO A 119 -6.38 -12.03 -26.76
N SER A 120 -5.26 -12.09 -27.48
CA SER A 120 -5.24 -12.62 -28.85
C SER A 120 -5.20 -14.15 -28.86
N ILE A 121 -4.68 -14.76 -27.79
CA ILE A 121 -4.63 -16.21 -27.58
C ILE A 121 -5.39 -16.59 -26.31
N LEU A 122 -6.35 -17.51 -26.46
CA LEU A 122 -7.07 -18.16 -25.37
C LEU A 122 -6.79 -19.67 -25.39
N LEU A 123 -6.37 -20.22 -24.27
CA LEU A 123 -6.27 -21.66 -24.05
C LEU A 123 -7.34 -22.09 -23.04
N ILE A 124 -8.23 -22.98 -23.45
CA ILE A 124 -9.33 -23.48 -22.63
C ILE A 124 -9.12 -24.97 -22.41
N TYR A 125 -9.09 -25.39 -21.15
CA TYR A 125 -9.06 -26.80 -20.76
C TYR A 125 -10.38 -27.16 -20.06
N ASP A 126 -11.09 -28.15 -20.59
CA ASP A 126 -12.30 -28.69 -19.99
C ASP A 126 -11.94 -29.87 -19.07
N LEU A 127 -12.18 -29.73 -17.77
CA LEU A 127 -11.86 -30.74 -16.77
C LEU A 127 -12.65 -32.04 -16.96
N VAL A 128 -13.84 -31.95 -17.55
CA VAL A 128 -14.74 -33.11 -17.72
C VAL A 128 -14.33 -33.91 -18.96
N SER A 129 -14.23 -33.25 -20.12
CA SER A 129 -13.85 -33.93 -21.36
C SER A 129 -12.34 -34.16 -21.50
N ARG A 130 -11.53 -33.51 -20.66
CA ARG A 130 -10.06 -33.45 -20.74
C ARG A 130 -9.54 -32.92 -22.09
N ALA A 131 -10.38 -32.17 -22.80
CA ALA A 131 -10.01 -31.54 -24.06
C ALA A 131 -9.37 -30.17 -23.82
N THR A 132 -8.31 -29.87 -24.58
CA THR A 132 -7.69 -28.55 -24.64
C THR A 132 -8.05 -27.90 -25.98
N THR A 133 -8.64 -26.72 -25.92
CA THR A 133 -8.97 -25.91 -27.10
C THR A 133 -8.12 -24.65 -27.11
N LEU A 134 -7.36 -24.43 -28.18
CA LEU A 134 -6.65 -23.18 -28.45
C LEU A 134 -7.49 -22.33 -29.39
N LEU A 135 -7.85 -21.14 -28.95
CA LEU A 135 -8.51 -20.12 -29.77
C LEU A 135 -7.51 -18.99 -30.01
N ALA A 136 -7.48 -18.53 -31.25
CA ALA A 136 -6.60 -17.45 -31.66
C ALA A 136 -7.43 -16.44 -32.46
N MET A 137 -7.38 -15.18 -32.04
CA MET A 137 -8.26 -14.13 -32.54
C MET A 137 -7.66 -13.47 -33.77
N GLN A 138 -8.37 -13.55 -34.89
CA GLN A 138 -8.06 -12.76 -36.08
C GLN A 138 -8.73 -11.39 -35.95
N LEU A 139 -7.92 -10.34 -35.81
CA LEU A 139 -8.39 -8.96 -35.62
C LEU A 139 -8.47 -8.17 -36.94
N GLU A 140 -7.62 -8.55 -37.90
CA GLU A 140 -7.49 -7.89 -39.21
C GLU A 140 -7.77 -8.90 -40.34
N GLU A 141 -8.02 -8.41 -41.56
CA GLU A 141 -8.17 -9.29 -42.72
C GLU A 141 -6.89 -10.10 -43.00
N ASP A 142 -5.72 -9.52 -42.71
CA ASP A 142 -4.42 -10.19 -42.74
C ASP A 142 -4.22 -11.05 -41.48
N ASP A 143 -3.87 -12.33 -41.66
CA ASP A 143 -3.64 -13.27 -40.58
C ASP A 143 -2.19 -13.28 -40.07
N THR A 144 -1.33 -12.37 -40.54
CA THR A 144 0.08 -12.29 -40.15
C THR A 144 0.27 -12.11 -38.64
N ALA A 145 -0.50 -11.22 -37.98
CA ALA A 145 -0.43 -11.01 -36.53
C ALA A 145 -0.90 -12.25 -35.75
N LEU A 146 -2.00 -12.86 -36.20
CA LEU A 146 -2.52 -14.13 -35.66
C LEU A 146 -1.46 -15.24 -35.71
N ARG A 147 -0.86 -15.46 -36.89
CA ARG A 147 0.15 -16.50 -37.09
C ARG A 147 1.38 -16.26 -36.21
N ARG A 148 1.79 -15.00 -36.04
CA ARG A 148 2.89 -14.61 -35.15
C ARG A 148 2.58 -14.96 -33.70
N ASP A 149 1.40 -14.60 -33.20
CA ASP A 149 1.02 -14.87 -31.80
C ASP A 149 0.88 -16.37 -31.53
N VAL A 150 0.31 -17.14 -32.47
CA VAL A 150 0.24 -18.61 -32.38
C VAL A 150 1.65 -19.23 -32.40
N ALA A 151 2.55 -18.77 -33.27
CA ALA A 151 3.92 -19.26 -33.33
C ALA A 151 4.67 -18.97 -32.01
N ARG A 152 4.58 -17.74 -31.51
CA ARG A 152 5.17 -17.31 -30.23
C ARG A 152 4.60 -18.11 -29.06
N PHE A 153 3.30 -18.38 -29.05
CA PHE A 153 2.67 -19.21 -28.04
C PHE A 153 3.22 -20.64 -28.04
N LYS A 154 3.33 -21.27 -29.22
CA LYS A 154 3.89 -22.62 -29.36
C LYS A 154 5.36 -22.68 -28.95
N GLU A 155 6.16 -21.72 -29.39
CA GLU A 155 7.57 -21.61 -29.00
C GLU A 155 7.72 -21.50 -27.47
N ALA A 156 6.89 -20.67 -26.83
CA ALA A 156 6.87 -20.54 -25.38
C ALA A 156 6.43 -21.85 -24.67
N LEU A 157 5.61 -22.69 -25.29
CA LEU A 157 5.25 -24.02 -24.76
C LEU A 157 6.38 -25.04 -24.93
N ASP A 158 7.07 -25.01 -26.07
CA ASP A 158 8.14 -25.95 -26.42
C ASP A 158 9.47 -25.63 -25.72
N ALA A 159 9.66 -24.39 -25.25
CA ALA A 159 10.87 -23.97 -24.54
C ALA A 159 11.17 -24.90 -23.33
N PRO A 160 12.45 -25.29 -23.09
CA PRO A 160 12.82 -26.08 -21.92
C PRO A 160 12.40 -25.39 -20.62
N ALA A 161 11.87 -26.16 -19.66
CA ALA A 161 11.41 -25.61 -18.37
C ALA A 161 12.52 -24.84 -17.61
N ALA A 162 13.80 -25.16 -17.87
CA ALA A 162 14.96 -24.50 -17.27
C ALA A 162 15.25 -23.08 -17.81
N GLU A 163 14.73 -22.69 -18.98
CA GLU A 163 14.94 -21.35 -19.55
C GLU A 163 13.93 -20.31 -19.02
N LEU A 164 12.90 -20.76 -18.30
CA LEU A 164 11.84 -19.92 -17.71
C LEU A 164 12.31 -19.09 -16.49
N ASP A 165 13.51 -19.38 -15.96
CA ASP A 165 14.14 -18.61 -14.88
C ASP A 165 14.94 -17.39 -15.36
N THR A 166 15.08 -17.19 -16.68
CA THR A 166 15.85 -16.09 -17.27
C THR A 166 14.92 -14.92 -17.66
N PRO A 167 15.00 -13.76 -16.99
CA PRO A 167 14.26 -12.57 -17.43
C PRO A 167 14.94 -11.94 -18.64
N THR A 168 14.36 -12.10 -19.83
CA THR A 168 14.80 -11.40 -21.04
C THR A 168 14.26 -9.95 -21.06
N LEU A 169 15.20 -9.04 -20.83
CA LEU A 169 15.30 -7.60 -21.18
C LEU A 169 14.14 -6.64 -20.84
N GLY A 170 14.42 -5.69 -19.92
CA GLY A 170 13.65 -4.45 -19.86
C GLY A 170 13.99 -3.38 -18.81
N ALA A 171 14.52 -3.68 -17.62
CA ALA A 171 14.96 -2.64 -16.67
C ALA A 171 15.86 -3.16 -15.52
N ARG A 172 17.14 -2.83 -15.62
CA ARG A 172 18.15 -2.54 -14.56
C ARG A 172 18.09 -3.32 -13.22
N THR A 173 18.95 -4.33 -13.14
CA THR A 173 19.96 -4.57 -12.07
C THR A 173 19.59 -4.23 -10.61
N ALA A 174 19.13 -5.24 -9.89
CA ALA A 174 19.65 -5.58 -8.57
C ALA A 174 19.80 -7.11 -8.51
N ALA A 175 20.95 -7.58 -8.00
CA ALA A 175 21.34 -8.98 -7.97
C ALA A 175 20.23 -9.89 -7.43
N ARG A 176 19.74 -10.82 -8.27
CA ARG A 176 18.99 -12.00 -7.81
C ARG A 176 19.98 -12.90 -7.07
N ASN A 177 20.05 -12.77 -5.75
CA ASN A 177 20.47 -13.89 -4.91
C ASN A 177 19.48 -15.03 -5.19
N THR A 178 19.96 -16.10 -5.81
CA THR A 178 19.25 -17.35 -6.11
C THR A 178 18.96 -18.18 -4.84
N SER A 179 18.51 -17.51 -3.76
CA SER A 179 18.12 -18.14 -2.49
C SER A 179 17.12 -17.34 -1.64
N ALA A 180 16.61 -16.20 -2.11
CA ALA A 180 15.56 -15.49 -1.38
C ALA A 180 14.19 -16.14 -1.66
N ALA A 181 13.72 -16.99 -0.75
CA ALA A 181 12.40 -17.62 -0.84
C ALA A 181 11.29 -16.58 -1.07
N THR A 182 10.39 -16.83 -2.04
CA THR A 182 9.22 -15.98 -2.29
C THR A 182 8.32 -15.95 -1.06
N ARG A 183 8.31 -14.82 -0.35
CA ARG A 183 7.59 -14.66 0.92
C ARG A 183 7.30 -13.20 1.25
N ALA A 184 6.29 -12.99 2.08
CA ALA A 184 6.19 -11.77 2.85
C ALA A 184 7.40 -11.68 3.81
N THR A 185 8.16 -10.59 3.75
CA THR A 185 9.45 -10.44 4.45
C THR A 185 9.36 -9.63 5.75
N GLY A 186 8.15 -9.31 6.18
CA GLY A 186 7.88 -8.56 7.41
C GLY A 186 6.60 -9.01 8.11
N LYS A 187 6.21 -8.24 9.13
CA LYS A 187 5.00 -8.49 9.92
C LYS A 187 3.76 -8.03 9.16
N TRP A 188 2.66 -8.78 9.29
CA TRP A 188 1.33 -8.32 8.88
C TRP A 188 0.90 -7.17 9.78
N THR A 189 0.42 -6.09 9.18
CA THR A 189 -0.13 -4.94 9.89
C THR A 189 -1.52 -4.63 9.37
N SER A 190 -2.43 -4.27 10.27
CA SER A 190 -3.78 -3.81 9.93
C SER A 190 -3.85 -2.29 9.96
N ARG A 191 -4.77 -1.72 9.17
CA ARG A 191 -5.11 -0.29 9.22
C ARG A 191 -6.11 0.05 10.33
N LEU A 192 -6.65 -0.97 10.99
CA LEU A 192 -7.45 -0.84 12.19
C LEU A 192 -6.73 -1.53 13.34
N SER A 193 -6.57 -0.83 14.47
CA SER A 193 -6.23 -1.47 15.73
C SER A 193 -7.38 -2.35 16.22
N ARG A 194 -7.08 -3.29 17.12
CA ARG A 194 -8.11 -4.12 17.75
C ARG A 194 -9.20 -3.28 18.42
N ALA A 195 -8.82 -2.19 19.11
CA ALA A 195 -9.77 -1.32 19.79
C ALA A 195 -10.72 -0.62 18.80
N GLU A 196 -10.19 -0.12 17.68
CA GLU A 196 -10.98 0.51 16.63
C GLU A 196 -11.92 -0.50 15.95
N TYR A 197 -11.44 -1.72 15.69
CA TYR A 197 -12.29 -2.77 15.10
C TYR A 197 -13.47 -3.13 16.02
N LEU A 198 -13.21 -3.33 17.33
CA LEU A 198 -14.26 -3.61 18.30
C LEU A 198 -15.28 -2.47 18.39
N ALA A 199 -14.82 -1.22 18.37
CA ALA A 199 -15.69 -0.04 18.36
C ALA A 199 -16.53 0.06 17.08
N ALA A 200 -15.98 -0.34 15.93
CA ALA A 200 -16.71 -0.40 14.67
C ALA A 200 -17.83 -1.46 14.72
N VAL A 201 -17.56 -2.65 15.25
CA VAL A 201 -18.58 -3.69 15.44
C VAL A 201 -19.71 -3.21 16.36
N GLU A 202 -19.38 -2.57 17.49
CA GLU A 202 -20.40 -1.99 18.38
C GLU A 202 -21.22 -0.88 17.70
N SER A 203 -20.59 -0.08 16.85
CA SER A 203 -21.29 0.94 16.07
C SER A 203 -22.28 0.31 15.09
N ILE A 204 -21.90 -0.78 14.42
CA ILE A 204 -22.81 -1.55 13.54
C ILE A 204 -23.98 -2.12 14.33
N ARG A 205 -23.75 -2.69 15.53
CA ARG A 205 -24.83 -3.21 16.38
C ARG A 205 -25.83 -2.12 16.75
N ARG A 206 -25.36 -0.91 17.06
CA ARG A 206 -26.23 0.24 17.30
C ARG A 206 -27.06 0.59 16.06
N TYR A 207 -26.44 0.66 14.88
CA TYR A 207 -27.18 0.88 13.63
C TYR A 207 -28.23 -0.20 13.36
N ILE A 208 -27.98 -1.45 13.75
CA ILE A 208 -28.98 -2.53 13.66
C ILE A 208 -30.15 -2.29 14.62
N VAL A 209 -29.86 -1.91 15.87
CA VAL A 209 -30.90 -1.58 16.88
C VAL A 209 -31.77 -0.41 16.44
N ASP A 210 -31.16 0.60 15.82
CA ASP A 210 -31.85 1.79 15.33
C ASP A 210 -32.66 1.49 14.05
N GLY A 211 -32.51 0.30 13.47
CA GLY A 211 -33.27 -0.17 12.30
C GLY A 211 -32.71 0.28 10.95
N ASP A 212 -31.47 0.78 10.91
CA ASP A 212 -30.83 1.24 9.67
C ASP A 212 -30.45 0.06 8.75
N VAL A 213 -29.98 -1.04 9.35
CA VAL A 213 -29.47 -2.23 8.66
C VAL A 213 -29.82 -3.49 9.44
N TYR A 214 -29.89 -4.62 8.75
CA TYR A 214 -29.96 -5.96 9.36
C TYR A 214 -28.58 -6.60 9.52
N GLN A 215 -27.68 -6.29 8.58
CA GLN A 215 -26.33 -6.86 8.53
C GLN A 215 -25.39 -5.92 7.77
N VAL A 216 -24.15 -5.81 8.25
CA VAL A 216 -23.05 -5.17 7.54
C VAL A 216 -21.85 -6.11 7.51
N ASN A 217 -21.28 -6.33 6.34
CA ASN A 217 -20.05 -7.11 6.19
C ASN A 217 -18.87 -6.17 6.41
N MET A 218 -18.31 -6.15 7.61
CA MET A 218 -17.18 -5.31 8.00
C MET A 218 -15.88 -6.06 7.73
N SER A 219 -14.84 -5.35 7.30
CA SER A 219 -13.54 -5.95 7.03
C SER A 219 -12.38 -5.13 7.59
N GLN A 220 -11.23 -5.78 7.71
CA GLN A 220 -9.95 -5.12 7.91
C GLN A 220 -8.93 -5.64 6.90
N ARG A 221 -8.00 -4.76 6.51
CA ARG A 221 -6.97 -5.04 5.51
C ARG A 221 -5.63 -5.29 6.19
N PHE A 222 -5.02 -6.43 5.89
CA PHE A 222 -3.67 -6.79 6.31
C PHE A 222 -2.68 -6.50 5.18
N GLU A 223 -1.55 -5.88 5.51
CA GLU A 223 -0.45 -5.64 4.58
C GLU A 223 0.91 -6.02 5.17
N ALA A 224 1.82 -6.48 4.30
CA ALA A 224 3.21 -6.79 4.65
C ALA A 224 4.16 -6.48 3.47
N PRO A 225 5.44 -6.15 3.73
CA PRO A 225 6.47 -6.12 2.69
C PRO A 225 6.59 -7.47 1.99
N PHE A 226 6.78 -7.47 0.67
CA PHE A 226 6.84 -8.69 -0.13
C PHE A 226 8.07 -8.71 -1.03
N THR A 227 8.72 -9.87 -1.12
CA THR A 227 9.80 -10.14 -2.08
C THR A 227 9.61 -11.51 -2.70
N GLY A 228 9.82 -11.60 -4.01
CA GLY A 228 9.68 -12.85 -4.78
C GLY A 228 8.66 -12.70 -5.90
N ASP A 229 8.25 -13.83 -6.47
CA ASP A 229 7.30 -13.89 -7.60
C ASP A 229 5.85 -14.12 -7.12
N PRO A 230 4.91 -13.18 -7.34
CA PRO A 230 3.50 -13.40 -7.03
C PRO A 230 2.90 -14.70 -7.60
N PHE A 231 3.44 -15.23 -8.70
CA PHE A 231 3.00 -16.50 -9.27
C PHE A 231 3.35 -17.71 -8.37
N ASP A 232 4.48 -17.70 -7.67
CA ASP A 232 4.81 -18.75 -6.70
C ASP A 232 3.79 -18.76 -5.55
N ALA A 233 3.33 -17.58 -5.11
CA ALA A 233 2.28 -17.48 -4.11
C ALA A 233 0.94 -18.05 -4.62
N PHE A 234 0.61 -17.80 -5.90
CA PHE A 234 -0.57 -18.38 -6.53
C PHE A 234 -0.51 -19.91 -6.59
N GLU A 235 0.63 -20.50 -6.97
CA GLU A 235 0.78 -21.96 -7.01
C GLU A 235 0.60 -22.60 -5.63
N ARG A 236 1.15 -21.99 -4.58
CA ARG A 236 0.94 -22.45 -3.20
C ARG A 236 -0.53 -22.36 -2.80
N MET A 237 -1.16 -21.22 -3.05
CA MET A 237 -2.57 -21.00 -2.74
C MET A 237 -3.48 -22.00 -3.50
N TYR A 238 -3.14 -22.31 -4.75
CA TYR A 238 -3.85 -23.30 -5.57
C TYR A 238 -3.72 -24.72 -5.01
N ALA A 239 -2.52 -25.11 -4.54
CA ALA A 239 -2.28 -26.44 -3.97
C ALA A 239 -2.95 -26.64 -2.60
N GLU A 240 -3.02 -25.58 -1.78
CA GLU A 240 -3.49 -25.67 -0.39
C GLU A 240 -5.00 -25.49 -0.22
N ASN A 241 -5.67 -24.79 -1.14
CA ASN A 241 -7.05 -24.34 -0.95
C ASN A 241 -7.93 -24.60 -2.19
N PRO A 242 -8.46 -25.82 -2.38
CA PRO A 242 -9.35 -26.09 -3.50
C PRO A 242 -10.61 -25.23 -3.41
N ALA A 243 -10.74 -24.31 -4.36
CA ALA A 243 -11.88 -23.42 -4.55
C ALA A 243 -12.41 -23.59 -5.98
N PRO A 244 -13.69 -23.29 -6.25
CA PRO A 244 -14.25 -23.36 -7.58
C PRO A 244 -13.67 -22.28 -8.51
N PHE A 245 -13.20 -21.14 -7.98
CA PHE A 245 -12.69 -20.02 -8.78
C PHE A 245 -11.28 -19.59 -8.33
N PHE A 246 -10.30 -19.87 -9.16
CA PHE A 246 -8.94 -19.37 -9.02
C PHE A 246 -8.65 -18.30 -10.05
N ALA A 247 -7.89 -17.28 -9.67
CA ALA A 247 -7.43 -16.28 -10.61
C ALA A 247 -6.00 -15.84 -10.35
N TYR A 248 -5.24 -15.69 -11.43
CA TYR A 248 -3.98 -14.94 -11.49
C TYR A 248 -4.11 -13.88 -12.57
N ILE A 249 -3.88 -12.62 -12.21
CA ILE A 249 -3.91 -11.48 -13.12
C ILE A 249 -2.59 -10.73 -12.96
N GLN A 250 -1.83 -10.62 -14.04
CA GLN A 250 -0.70 -9.71 -14.11
C GLN A 250 -1.15 -8.42 -14.82
N ALA A 251 -1.54 -7.41 -14.04
CA ALA A 251 -2.08 -6.14 -14.52
C ALA A 251 -1.01 -5.08 -14.89
N GLY A 252 0.27 -5.47 -14.92
CA GLY A 252 1.41 -4.61 -15.24
C GLY A 252 2.05 -4.00 -14.00
N ASP A 253 1.35 -3.09 -13.33
CA ASP A 253 1.82 -2.39 -12.11
C ASP A 253 1.40 -3.06 -10.80
N HIS A 254 0.58 -4.11 -10.87
CA HIS A 254 0.20 -4.95 -9.73
C HIS A 254 -0.23 -6.33 -10.20
N HIS A 255 -0.27 -7.28 -9.26
CA HIS A 255 -0.79 -8.62 -9.50
C HIS A 255 -1.97 -8.92 -8.58
N VAL A 256 -2.92 -9.70 -9.06
CA VAL A 256 -4.05 -10.21 -8.27
C VAL A 256 -4.02 -11.72 -8.27
N VAL A 257 -4.13 -12.31 -7.08
CA VAL A 257 -4.16 -13.75 -6.84
C VAL A 257 -5.40 -14.08 -6.02
N SER A 258 -6.25 -15.00 -6.47
CA SER A 258 -7.54 -15.30 -5.83
C SER A 258 -7.82 -16.80 -5.73
N THR A 259 -8.47 -17.22 -4.64
CA THR A 259 -9.01 -18.57 -4.39
C THR A 259 -10.47 -18.51 -3.91
N SER A 260 -11.33 -17.88 -4.71
CA SER A 260 -12.69 -17.55 -4.29
C SER A 260 -13.63 -18.77 -4.28
N PRO A 261 -14.37 -19.00 -3.18
CA PRO A 261 -15.42 -20.01 -3.10
C PRO A 261 -16.72 -19.61 -3.81
N GLU A 262 -16.95 -18.32 -4.08
CA GLU A 262 -18.30 -17.81 -4.34
C GLU A 262 -18.44 -17.21 -5.75
N ARG A 263 -19.45 -17.70 -6.49
CA ARG A 263 -19.84 -17.10 -7.77
C ARG A 263 -20.67 -15.85 -7.50
N PHE A 264 -20.24 -14.71 -8.04
CA PHE A 264 -21.06 -13.51 -8.07
C PHE A 264 -22.19 -13.68 -9.08
N LEU A 265 -21.86 -13.85 -10.36
CA LEU A 265 -22.82 -13.92 -11.46
C LEU A 265 -22.32 -14.81 -12.59
N SER A 266 -23.24 -15.54 -13.21
CA SER A 266 -23.05 -16.09 -14.56
C SER A 266 -24.21 -15.67 -15.46
N LEU A 267 -23.92 -15.33 -16.72
CA LEU A 267 -24.89 -15.10 -17.77
C LEU A 267 -24.55 -15.99 -18.96
N ARG A 268 -25.44 -16.92 -19.30
CA ARG A 268 -25.32 -17.78 -20.48
C ARG A 268 -26.68 -17.98 -21.11
N ASN A 269 -26.79 -17.81 -22.42
CA ASN A 269 -28.03 -18.00 -23.19
C ASN A 269 -29.24 -17.25 -22.58
N GLY A 270 -29.01 -16.02 -22.11
CA GLY A 270 -30.04 -15.21 -21.45
C GLY A 270 -30.41 -15.63 -20.02
N ILE A 271 -29.81 -16.70 -19.48
CA ILE A 271 -30.02 -17.14 -18.10
C ILE A 271 -28.96 -16.52 -17.20
N VAL A 272 -29.41 -15.78 -16.20
CA VAL A 272 -28.58 -15.25 -15.11
C VAL A 272 -28.63 -16.20 -13.93
N GLU A 273 -27.49 -16.45 -13.30
CA GLU A 273 -27.35 -17.24 -12.08
C GLU A 273 -26.43 -16.56 -11.08
N THR A 274 -26.79 -16.59 -9.79
CA THR A 274 -25.92 -16.22 -8.67
C THR A 274 -25.97 -17.30 -7.59
N ARG A 275 -24.86 -17.47 -6.84
CA ARG A 275 -24.70 -18.54 -5.85
C ARG A 275 -24.18 -17.98 -4.51
N PRO A 276 -25.03 -17.30 -3.71
CA PRO A 276 -24.63 -16.84 -2.38
C PRO A 276 -24.21 -18.01 -1.48
N ILE A 277 -23.18 -17.77 -0.68
CA ILE A 277 -22.70 -18.70 0.34
C ILE A 277 -22.86 -18.08 1.72
N LYS A 278 -23.46 -18.82 2.66
CA LYS A 278 -23.49 -18.50 4.09
C LYS A 278 -23.32 -19.77 4.91
N GLY A 279 -22.83 -19.65 6.13
CA GLY A 279 -22.54 -20.81 6.97
C GLY A 279 -21.38 -21.66 6.47
N THR A 280 -20.52 -22.02 7.41
CA THR A 280 -19.37 -22.89 7.14
C THR A 280 -19.18 -23.82 8.33
N ARG A 281 -18.88 -25.08 8.05
CA ARG A 281 -18.37 -26.02 9.06
C ARG A 281 -17.11 -26.70 8.54
N PRO A 282 -16.11 -26.97 9.40
CA PRO A 282 -14.97 -27.79 9.00
C PRO A 282 -15.43 -29.20 8.62
N ARG A 283 -14.59 -29.92 7.86
CA ARG A 283 -14.75 -31.37 7.71
C ARG A 283 -14.41 -32.08 9.02
N GLY A 284 -15.15 -33.13 9.33
CA GLY A 284 -14.91 -33.94 10.53
C GLY A 284 -13.63 -34.77 10.40
N LYS A 285 -12.98 -35.06 11.53
CA LYS A 285 -11.81 -35.93 11.58
C LYS A 285 -12.19 -37.41 11.41
N THR A 286 -13.46 -37.74 11.63
CA THR A 286 -14.04 -39.08 11.45
C THR A 286 -15.32 -39.00 10.60
N PRO A 287 -15.73 -40.07 9.90
CA PRO A 287 -16.98 -40.06 9.13
C PRO A 287 -18.23 -39.73 9.94
N SER A 288 -18.28 -40.13 11.22
CA SER A 288 -19.39 -39.82 12.12
C SER A 288 -19.43 -38.32 12.47
N GLU A 289 -18.27 -37.75 12.83
CA GLU A 289 -18.13 -36.32 13.11
C GLU A 289 -18.44 -35.47 11.87
N ASP A 290 -18.00 -35.91 10.68
CA ASP A 290 -18.24 -35.24 9.40
C ASP A 290 -19.74 -35.18 9.07
N ALA A 291 -20.45 -36.30 9.26
CA ALA A 291 -21.90 -36.37 9.09
C ALA A 291 -22.67 -35.52 10.12
N MET A 292 -22.16 -35.45 11.36
CA MET A 292 -22.73 -34.61 12.42
C MET A 292 -22.59 -33.13 12.08
N LEU A 293 -21.39 -32.67 11.71
CA LEU A 293 -21.12 -31.28 11.32
C LEU A 293 -21.92 -30.86 10.08
N ARG A 294 -22.08 -31.77 9.12
CA ARG A 294 -22.97 -31.59 7.97
C ARG A 294 -24.41 -31.35 8.40
N THR A 295 -24.93 -32.19 9.29
CA THR A 295 -26.31 -32.12 9.77
C THR A 295 -26.53 -30.86 10.60
N GLU A 296 -25.56 -30.50 11.45
CA GLU A 296 -25.58 -29.26 12.24
C GLU A 296 -25.68 -28.03 11.35
N LEU A 297 -24.85 -27.93 10.30
CA LEU A 297 -24.92 -26.82 9.34
C LEU A 297 -26.29 -26.76 8.65
N GLN A 298 -26.81 -27.91 8.22
CA GLN A 298 -28.09 -27.99 7.52
C GLN A 298 -29.28 -27.56 8.37
N GLN A 299 -29.22 -27.83 9.67
CA GLN A 299 -30.29 -27.58 10.64
C GLN A 299 -30.12 -26.26 11.38
N SER A 300 -29.03 -25.51 11.14
CA SER A 300 -28.77 -24.25 11.82
C SER A 300 -29.77 -23.17 11.40
N THR A 301 -30.61 -22.75 12.34
CA THR A 301 -31.60 -21.68 12.15
C THR A 301 -30.93 -20.31 11.92
N LYS A 302 -29.78 -20.06 12.56
CA LYS A 302 -28.98 -18.84 12.37
C LYS A 302 -28.50 -18.72 10.92
N GLU A 303 -27.89 -19.79 10.39
CA GLU A 303 -27.30 -19.78 9.05
C GLU A 303 -28.39 -19.72 7.96
N ASP A 304 -29.54 -20.37 8.20
CA ASP A 304 -30.71 -20.27 7.32
C ASP A 304 -31.28 -18.85 7.26
N ALA A 305 -31.37 -18.17 8.41
CA ALA A 305 -31.84 -16.79 8.47
C ALA A 305 -30.90 -15.85 7.70
N GLU A 306 -29.59 -15.96 7.91
CA GLU A 306 -28.60 -15.14 7.20
C GLU A 306 -28.64 -15.44 5.69
N LEU A 307 -28.65 -16.71 5.29
CA LEU A 307 -28.70 -17.09 3.88
C LEU A 307 -29.98 -16.62 3.20
N SER A 308 -31.14 -16.75 3.86
CA SER A 308 -32.43 -16.36 3.33
C SER A 308 -32.51 -14.85 3.07
N MET A 309 -32.00 -14.04 4.00
CA MET A 309 -31.91 -12.59 3.82
C MET A 309 -31.08 -12.20 2.59
N ILE A 310 -29.94 -12.86 2.37
CA ILE A 310 -29.09 -12.61 1.20
C ILE A 310 -29.74 -13.10 -0.09
N VAL A 311 -30.41 -14.26 -0.06
CA VAL A 311 -31.20 -14.76 -1.20
C VAL A 311 -32.27 -13.74 -1.60
N ASP A 312 -32.98 -13.15 -0.65
CA ASP A 312 -33.99 -12.13 -0.95
C ASP A 312 -33.39 -10.85 -1.51
N LEU A 313 -32.24 -10.39 -1.00
CA LEU A 313 -31.50 -9.28 -1.59
C LEU A 313 -31.12 -9.55 -3.05
N LEU A 314 -30.60 -10.74 -3.34
CA LEU A 314 -30.20 -11.12 -4.69
C LEU A 314 -31.40 -11.31 -5.63
N ARG A 315 -32.53 -11.80 -5.14
CA ARG A 315 -33.79 -11.84 -5.90
C ARG A 315 -34.25 -10.43 -6.27
N ASN A 316 -34.14 -9.48 -5.34
CA ASN A 316 -34.46 -8.07 -5.59
C ASN A 316 -33.51 -7.46 -6.63
N ASP A 317 -32.20 -7.74 -6.55
CA ASP A 317 -31.23 -7.23 -7.51
C ASP A 317 -31.45 -7.78 -8.92
N LEU A 318 -31.63 -9.09 -9.06
CA LEU A 318 -31.95 -9.71 -10.35
C LEU A 318 -33.31 -9.23 -10.89
N GLY A 319 -34.29 -8.99 -10.01
CA GLY A 319 -35.61 -8.48 -10.39
C GLY A 319 -35.61 -7.13 -11.10
N LYS A 320 -34.53 -6.34 -11.01
CA LYS A 320 -34.37 -5.06 -11.72
C LYS A 320 -34.11 -5.22 -13.21
N VAL A 321 -33.57 -6.36 -13.64
CA VAL A 321 -33.05 -6.58 -15.01
C VAL A 321 -33.51 -7.89 -15.64
N CYS A 322 -34.12 -8.79 -14.86
CA CYS A 322 -34.70 -10.02 -15.36
C CYS A 322 -36.20 -9.85 -15.65
N ARG A 323 -36.71 -10.68 -16.57
CA ARG A 323 -38.13 -10.72 -16.93
C ARG A 323 -39.00 -10.91 -15.69
N PRO A 324 -40.11 -10.18 -15.54
CA PRO A 324 -41.02 -10.37 -14.43
C PRO A 324 -41.41 -11.83 -14.25
N ARG A 325 -41.39 -12.31 -13.00
CA ARG A 325 -41.68 -13.70 -12.59
C ARG A 325 -40.69 -14.77 -13.10
N SER A 326 -39.60 -14.41 -13.76
CA SER A 326 -38.54 -15.38 -14.13
C SER A 326 -37.57 -15.67 -12.98
N VAL A 327 -37.40 -14.72 -12.05
CA VAL A 327 -36.48 -14.85 -10.93
C VAL A 327 -36.98 -15.87 -9.91
N ARG A 328 -36.24 -16.95 -9.71
CA ARG A 328 -36.57 -18.08 -8.84
C ARG A 328 -35.38 -18.58 -8.05
N VAL A 329 -35.64 -19.06 -6.84
CA VAL A 329 -34.67 -19.83 -6.05
C VAL A 329 -34.77 -21.28 -6.49
N VAL A 330 -33.78 -21.77 -7.23
CA VAL A 330 -33.77 -23.12 -7.81
C VAL A 330 -33.42 -24.15 -6.74
N GLU A 331 -32.43 -23.82 -5.91
CA GLU A 331 -32.02 -24.62 -4.77
C GLU A 331 -31.82 -23.68 -3.58
N HIS A 332 -32.36 -24.06 -2.42
CA HIS A 332 -32.15 -23.33 -1.16
C HIS A 332 -31.49 -24.27 -0.16
N LYS A 333 -30.42 -23.81 0.51
CA LYS A 333 -29.67 -24.60 1.50
C LYS A 333 -29.06 -25.89 0.97
N ARG A 334 -28.52 -25.86 -0.25
CA ARG A 334 -27.70 -26.95 -0.79
C ARG A 334 -26.39 -27.00 0.00
N ILE A 335 -26.07 -28.18 0.55
CA ILE A 335 -24.76 -28.39 1.16
C ILE A 335 -23.76 -28.74 0.08
N GLU A 336 -22.69 -27.97 0.00
CA GLU A 336 -21.54 -28.27 -0.86
C GLU A 336 -20.36 -28.71 -0.01
N ALA A 337 -19.80 -29.87 -0.36
CA ALA A 337 -18.65 -30.46 0.30
C ALA A 337 -17.37 -30.03 -0.41
N TYR A 338 -16.47 -29.40 0.32
CA TYR A 338 -15.10 -29.10 -0.12
C TYR A 338 -14.12 -30.01 0.63
N GLN A 339 -12.85 -29.94 0.25
CA GLN A 339 -11.80 -30.75 0.89
C GLN A 339 -11.71 -30.49 2.40
N ASN A 340 -11.85 -29.22 2.83
CA ASN A 340 -11.63 -28.82 4.22
C ASN A 340 -12.88 -28.30 4.94
N VAL A 341 -13.96 -27.97 4.21
CA VAL A 341 -15.19 -27.41 4.79
C VAL A 341 -16.47 -27.89 4.08
N TYR A 342 -17.61 -27.71 4.74
CA TYR A 342 -18.94 -27.65 4.14
C TYR A 342 -19.40 -26.20 4.03
N HIS A 343 -20.06 -25.85 2.92
CA HIS A 343 -20.74 -24.57 2.71
C HIS A 343 -22.23 -24.76 2.47
N LEU A 344 -23.05 -23.82 2.96
CA LEU A 344 -24.46 -23.74 2.60
C LEU A 344 -24.61 -22.76 1.43
N VAL A 345 -25.15 -23.26 0.32
CA VAL A 345 -25.26 -22.53 -0.94
C VAL A 345 -26.72 -22.48 -1.36
N SER A 346 -27.16 -21.34 -1.88
CA SER A 346 -28.43 -21.21 -2.57
C SER A 346 -28.20 -20.78 -4.01
N ILE A 347 -29.08 -21.17 -4.93
CA ILE A 347 -28.98 -20.84 -6.35
C ILE A 347 -30.19 -20.01 -6.72
N VAL A 348 -29.94 -18.78 -7.16
CA VAL A 348 -30.97 -17.89 -7.67
C VAL A 348 -30.74 -17.70 -9.16
N GLN A 349 -31.79 -17.96 -9.96
CA GLN A 349 -31.75 -17.80 -11.41
C GLN A 349 -32.84 -16.86 -11.90
N GLY A 350 -32.60 -16.21 -13.03
CA GLY A 350 -33.60 -15.40 -13.75
C GLY A 350 -33.31 -15.36 -15.25
N GLU A 351 -34.31 -14.99 -16.05
CA GLU A 351 -34.12 -14.75 -17.48
C GLU A 351 -33.87 -13.26 -17.68
N LEU A 352 -32.72 -12.87 -18.25
CA LEU A 352 -32.40 -11.48 -18.54
C LEU A 352 -33.43 -10.89 -19.52
N GLU A 353 -33.87 -9.65 -19.28
CA GLU A 353 -34.81 -8.97 -20.16
C GLU A 353 -34.19 -8.80 -21.58
N PRO A 354 -34.91 -9.13 -22.67
CA PRO A 354 -34.41 -8.95 -24.02
C PRO A 354 -33.93 -7.51 -24.27
N GLY A 355 -32.74 -7.39 -24.85
CA GLY A 355 -32.11 -6.10 -25.15
C GLY A 355 -31.17 -5.59 -24.05
N LEU A 356 -31.21 -6.15 -22.85
CA LEU A 356 -30.21 -5.91 -21.82
C LEU A 356 -29.00 -6.83 -21.99
N GLY A 357 -27.84 -6.36 -21.52
CA GLY A 357 -26.58 -7.10 -21.61
C GLY A 357 -25.79 -7.18 -20.29
N PRO A 358 -24.54 -7.67 -20.34
CA PRO A 358 -23.68 -7.81 -19.17
C PRO A 358 -23.51 -6.52 -18.35
N VAL A 359 -23.40 -5.36 -19.00
CA VAL A 359 -23.22 -4.08 -18.30
C VAL A 359 -24.47 -3.68 -17.52
N ASP A 360 -25.66 -3.91 -18.08
CA ASP A 360 -26.92 -3.59 -17.39
C ASP A 360 -27.11 -4.50 -16.18
N LEU A 361 -26.79 -5.79 -16.34
CA LEU A 361 -26.76 -6.76 -15.25
C LEU A 361 -25.80 -6.31 -14.13
N LEU A 362 -24.56 -5.94 -14.47
CA LEU A 362 -23.58 -5.46 -13.50
C LEU A 362 -24.03 -4.18 -12.79
N ARG A 363 -24.55 -3.19 -13.52
CA ARG A 363 -25.05 -1.93 -12.94
C ARG A 363 -26.18 -2.17 -11.93
N ALA A 364 -27.01 -3.18 -12.13
CA ALA A 364 -28.14 -3.48 -11.25
C ALA A 364 -27.76 -4.27 -9.98
N THR A 365 -26.68 -5.06 -10.05
CA THR A 365 -26.36 -6.10 -9.07
C THR A 365 -25.05 -5.87 -8.32
N PHE A 366 -24.11 -5.11 -8.88
CA PHE A 366 -22.78 -4.88 -8.30
C PHE A 366 -22.83 -3.82 -7.19
N PRO A 367 -22.05 -3.96 -6.10
CA PRO A 367 -21.27 -5.14 -5.72
C PRO A 367 -22.17 -6.26 -5.14
N GLY A 368 -21.62 -7.47 -4.99
CA GLY A 368 -22.37 -8.65 -4.53
C GLY A 368 -23.09 -8.44 -3.20
N GLY A 369 -24.35 -8.86 -3.10
CA GLY A 369 -25.14 -8.68 -1.87
C GLY A 369 -24.58 -9.40 -0.63
N SER A 370 -23.95 -10.56 -0.82
CA SER A 370 -23.39 -11.40 0.26
C SER A 370 -22.18 -10.77 0.98
N ILE A 371 -21.50 -9.82 0.33
CA ILE A 371 -20.26 -9.19 0.81
C ILE A 371 -20.40 -7.72 1.19
N THR A 372 -21.62 -7.18 1.12
CA THR A 372 -21.96 -5.83 1.54
C THR A 372 -22.77 -5.86 2.82
N GLY A 373 -24.05 -6.21 2.72
CA GLY A 373 -25.00 -6.13 3.81
C GLY A 373 -26.40 -5.84 3.32
N CYS A 374 -27.34 -5.72 4.25
CA CYS A 374 -28.76 -5.53 3.94
C CYS A 374 -29.36 -4.46 4.87
N PRO A 375 -30.01 -3.41 4.34
CA PRO A 375 -30.11 -3.01 2.93
C PRO A 375 -28.75 -2.60 2.32
N LYS A 376 -28.53 -2.94 1.03
CA LYS A 376 -27.20 -2.82 0.38
C LYS A 376 -26.60 -1.40 0.45
N ILE A 377 -27.36 -0.38 0.04
CA ILE A 377 -26.85 0.99 -0.04
C ILE A 377 -26.44 1.49 1.35
N ARG A 378 -27.32 1.33 2.35
CA ARG A 378 -27.03 1.75 3.72
C ARG A 378 -25.83 1.01 4.31
N ALA A 379 -25.72 -0.30 4.06
CA ALA A 379 -24.54 -1.07 4.48
C ALA A 379 -23.24 -0.55 3.84
N MET A 380 -23.26 -0.13 2.56
CA MET A 380 -22.09 0.47 1.91
C MET A 380 -21.71 1.85 2.48
N GLU A 381 -22.67 2.65 2.90
CA GLU A 381 -22.40 3.91 3.62
C GLU A 381 -21.69 3.64 4.95
N LEU A 382 -22.16 2.64 5.71
CA LEU A 382 -21.55 2.25 6.98
C LEU A 382 -20.16 1.63 6.80
N ILE A 383 -19.94 0.85 5.74
CA ILE A 383 -18.61 0.34 5.38
C ILE A 383 -17.64 1.53 5.13
N ASP A 384 -18.08 2.54 4.39
CA ASP A 384 -17.24 3.72 4.09
C ASP A 384 -16.98 4.62 5.32
N GLU A 385 -17.92 4.66 6.27
CA GLU A 385 -17.76 5.34 7.56
C GLU A 385 -16.75 4.64 8.47
N LEU A 386 -16.76 3.30 8.49
CA LEU A 386 -16.05 2.49 9.48
C LEU A 386 -14.72 1.92 8.98
N GLU A 387 -14.53 1.74 7.67
CA GLU A 387 -13.27 1.29 7.08
C GLU A 387 -12.39 2.49 6.69
N PRO A 388 -11.15 2.60 7.21
CA PRO A 388 -10.31 3.79 7.00
C PRO A 388 -9.75 3.90 5.58
N VAL A 389 -9.78 2.80 4.82
CA VAL A 389 -9.18 2.67 3.48
C VAL A 389 -10.11 1.93 2.55
N ARG A 390 -10.00 2.21 1.25
CA ARG A 390 -10.74 1.50 0.20
C ARG A 390 -10.41 0.00 0.16
N ARG A 391 -11.41 -0.79 -0.27
CA ARG A 391 -11.28 -2.24 -0.42
C ARG A 391 -10.54 -2.67 -1.68
N HIS A 392 -10.56 -1.83 -2.73
CA HIS A 392 -10.01 -2.15 -4.04
C HIS A 392 -10.58 -3.47 -4.58
N VAL A 393 -9.73 -4.42 -4.97
CA VAL A 393 -10.17 -5.68 -5.56
C VAL A 393 -11.01 -6.49 -4.58
N TYR A 394 -10.72 -6.42 -3.27
CA TYR A 394 -11.43 -7.21 -2.26
C TYR A 394 -12.93 -6.93 -2.29
N THR A 395 -13.74 -8.00 -2.31
CA THR A 395 -15.21 -7.97 -2.44
C THR A 395 -15.75 -7.30 -3.71
N GLY A 396 -14.86 -6.98 -4.65
CA GLY A 396 -15.20 -6.76 -6.05
C GLY A 396 -15.47 -8.09 -6.74
N SER A 397 -15.09 -8.19 -8.02
CA SER A 397 -15.34 -9.37 -8.82
C SER A 397 -14.23 -9.69 -9.82
N ILE A 398 -14.01 -10.96 -10.09
CA ILE A 398 -12.95 -11.47 -10.99
C ILE A 398 -13.55 -12.51 -11.93
N GLY A 399 -13.23 -12.42 -13.22
CA GLY A 399 -13.65 -13.42 -14.21
C GLY A 399 -13.60 -12.88 -15.64
N HIS A 400 -14.62 -13.20 -16.44
CA HIS A 400 -14.67 -12.82 -17.86
C HIS A 400 -16.04 -12.30 -18.33
N ILE A 401 -16.00 -11.46 -19.38
CA ILE A 401 -17.16 -10.93 -20.11
C ILE A 401 -16.93 -11.15 -21.60
N GLY A 402 -17.71 -12.04 -22.21
CA GLY A 402 -17.64 -12.39 -23.61
C GLY A 402 -18.22 -11.31 -24.53
N PHE A 403 -17.66 -11.17 -25.72
CA PHE A 403 -18.23 -10.30 -26.77
C PHE A 403 -19.52 -10.85 -27.37
N ASP A 404 -19.87 -12.09 -27.04
CA ASP A 404 -21.17 -12.71 -27.33
C ASP A 404 -22.22 -12.46 -26.24
N GLY A 405 -21.88 -11.68 -25.21
CA GLY A 405 -22.76 -11.38 -24.09
C GLY A 405 -22.71 -12.40 -22.95
N THR A 406 -21.84 -13.42 -23.01
CA THR A 406 -21.63 -14.33 -21.88
C THR A 406 -20.86 -13.64 -20.74
N LEU A 407 -21.08 -14.07 -19.51
CA LEU A 407 -20.37 -13.56 -18.33
C LEU A 407 -20.21 -14.67 -17.30
N ASP A 408 -19.06 -14.75 -16.65
CA ASP A 408 -18.86 -15.57 -15.45
C ASP A 408 -17.87 -14.87 -14.52
N LEU A 409 -18.34 -14.57 -13.32
CA LEU A 409 -17.69 -13.69 -12.38
C LEU A 409 -17.79 -14.27 -10.97
N SER A 410 -16.65 -14.39 -10.30
CA SER A 410 -16.53 -14.74 -8.89
C SER A 410 -16.50 -13.48 -8.02
N ILE A 411 -16.88 -13.59 -6.75
CA ILE A 411 -16.62 -12.53 -5.78
C ILE A 411 -15.14 -12.56 -5.40
N ALA A 412 -14.48 -11.40 -5.34
CA ALA A 412 -13.06 -11.31 -5.00
C ALA A 412 -12.82 -11.41 -3.48
N ILE A 413 -13.06 -12.60 -2.93
CA ILE A 413 -12.72 -12.99 -1.56
C ILE A 413 -11.63 -14.06 -1.57
N ARG A 414 -10.89 -14.18 -0.46
CA ARG A 414 -9.63 -14.94 -0.41
C ARG A 414 -8.67 -14.51 -1.53
N THR A 415 -8.53 -13.20 -1.67
CA THR A 415 -7.79 -12.54 -2.75
C THR A 415 -6.65 -11.70 -2.17
N ALA A 416 -5.46 -11.85 -2.72
CA ALA A 416 -4.29 -11.04 -2.42
C ALA A 416 -3.94 -10.14 -3.61
N THR A 417 -3.47 -8.93 -3.31
CA THR A 417 -2.94 -7.98 -4.29
C THR A 417 -1.49 -7.67 -3.99
N PHE A 418 -0.64 -7.70 -5.01
CA PHE A 418 0.79 -7.43 -4.91
C PHE A 418 1.09 -6.13 -5.65
N THR A 419 1.54 -5.11 -4.94
CA THR A 419 1.81 -3.79 -5.51
C THR A 419 2.84 -3.03 -4.67
N GLY A 420 3.68 -2.21 -5.31
CA GLY A 420 4.62 -1.33 -4.60
C GLY A 420 5.58 -2.03 -3.62
N GLY A 421 5.98 -3.27 -3.91
CA GLY A 421 6.83 -4.08 -3.01
C GLY A 421 6.12 -4.60 -1.75
N LYS A 422 4.78 -4.61 -1.75
CA LYS A 422 3.93 -5.13 -0.67
C LYS A 422 2.97 -6.19 -1.20
N VAL A 423 2.48 -7.02 -0.28
CA VAL A 423 1.29 -7.85 -0.46
C VAL A 423 0.22 -7.40 0.52
N LEU A 424 -1.02 -7.38 0.07
CA LEU A 424 -2.18 -7.06 0.91
C LEU A 424 -3.34 -7.98 0.61
N PHE A 425 -4.17 -8.22 1.62
CA PHE A 425 -5.46 -8.88 1.49
C PHE A 425 -6.38 -8.37 2.61
N SER A 426 -7.68 -8.50 2.41
CA SER A 426 -8.66 -8.14 3.44
C SER A 426 -9.48 -9.36 3.85
N VAL A 427 -9.99 -9.28 5.08
CA VAL A 427 -10.85 -10.30 5.66
C VAL A 427 -11.97 -9.62 6.41
N GLY A 428 -13.17 -10.15 6.27
CA GLY A 428 -14.37 -9.64 6.91
C GLY A 428 -15.37 -10.73 7.25
N SER A 429 -16.40 -10.31 7.96
CA SER A 429 -17.53 -11.12 8.41
C SER A 429 -18.79 -10.28 8.45
N GLY A 430 -19.93 -10.96 8.34
CA GLY A 430 -21.24 -10.35 8.48
C GLY A 430 -21.55 -10.06 9.94
N VAL A 431 -21.55 -8.80 10.34
CA VAL A 431 -21.96 -8.37 11.66
C VAL A 431 -23.49 -8.30 11.69
N VAL A 432 -24.07 -9.03 12.64
CA VAL A 432 -25.51 -9.04 12.95
C VAL A 432 -25.73 -8.60 14.40
N TYR A 433 -26.99 -8.46 14.83
CA TYR A 433 -27.30 -7.99 16.19
C TYR A 433 -26.62 -8.81 17.30
N ASP A 434 -26.59 -10.14 17.15
CA ASP A 434 -26.02 -11.09 18.09
C ASP A 434 -24.49 -11.27 17.95
N SER A 435 -23.83 -10.50 17.09
CA SER A 435 -22.38 -10.55 16.94
C SER A 435 -21.68 -10.03 18.22
N ASP A 436 -20.63 -10.74 18.65
CA ASP A 436 -19.76 -10.30 19.72
C ASP A 436 -18.50 -9.63 19.13
N PRO A 437 -18.18 -8.36 19.49
CA PRO A 437 -17.06 -7.64 18.91
C PRO A 437 -15.71 -8.33 19.00
N ALA A 438 -15.43 -9.02 20.11
CA ALA A 438 -14.16 -9.72 20.30
C ALA A 438 -14.09 -10.97 19.42
N HIS A 439 -15.17 -11.75 19.37
CA HIS A 439 -15.26 -12.92 18.49
C HIS A 439 -15.16 -12.56 17.00
N GLU A 440 -15.81 -11.49 16.56
CA GLU A 440 -15.72 -11.02 15.17
C GLU A 440 -14.27 -10.64 14.80
N PHE A 441 -13.55 -9.97 15.71
CA PHE A 441 -12.13 -9.66 15.49
C PHE A 441 -11.30 -10.94 15.36
N GLU A 442 -11.42 -11.89 16.30
CA GLU A 442 -10.69 -13.17 16.23
C GLU A 442 -11.03 -13.97 14.98
N GLU A 443 -12.29 -13.91 14.51
CA GLU A 443 -12.71 -14.57 13.28
C GLU A 443 -11.96 -14.03 12.05
N THR A 444 -11.73 -12.71 11.98
CA THR A 444 -10.93 -12.15 10.89
C THR A 444 -9.48 -12.65 10.90
N LEU A 445 -8.87 -12.82 12.08
CA LEU A 445 -7.52 -13.38 12.21
C LEU A 445 -7.48 -14.86 11.84
N HIS A 446 -8.50 -15.63 12.21
CA HIS A 446 -8.62 -17.04 11.84
C HIS A 446 -8.80 -17.23 10.33
N LYS A 447 -9.71 -16.48 9.71
CA LYS A 447 -9.94 -16.50 8.26
C LYS A 447 -8.72 -16.00 7.48
N GLY A 448 -8.01 -15.00 8.01
CA GLY A 448 -6.78 -14.47 7.40
C GLY A 448 -5.60 -15.43 7.46
N ARG A 449 -5.55 -16.31 8.48
CA ARG A 449 -4.43 -17.23 8.73
C ARG A 449 -4.08 -18.10 7.53
N THR A 450 -5.09 -18.57 6.80
CA THR A 450 -4.89 -19.36 5.59
C THR A 450 -4.08 -18.59 4.54
N LEU A 451 -4.43 -17.34 4.27
CA LEU A 451 -3.68 -16.49 3.33
C LEU A 451 -2.31 -16.11 3.89
N MET A 452 -2.23 -15.75 5.17
CA MET A 452 -0.95 -15.39 5.82
C MET A 452 0.06 -16.54 5.74
N ASN A 453 -0.40 -17.78 5.94
CA ASN A 453 0.43 -18.99 5.85
C ASN A 453 0.87 -19.27 4.42
N ALA A 454 -0.05 -19.22 3.45
CA ALA A 454 0.27 -19.45 2.03
C ALA A 454 1.25 -18.39 1.47
N LEU A 455 1.19 -17.17 2.00
CA LEU A 455 2.09 -16.06 1.69
C LEU A 455 3.39 -16.08 2.53
N ALA A 456 3.54 -17.07 3.40
CA ALA A 456 4.74 -17.41 4.18
C ALA A 456 5.26 -16.28 5.09
N ALA A 457 4.38 -15.65 5.88
CA ALA A 457 4.77 -14.74 6.97
C ALA A 457 4.34 -15.26 8.34
N THR A 458 5.19 -15.07 9.35
CA THR A 458 4.88 -15.36 10.76
C THR A 458 3.81 -14.41 11.30
N ILE A 459 2.83 -14.97 11.99
CA ILE A 459 1.88 -14.23 12.83
C ILE A 459 2.46 -14.17 14.24
N GLU A 460 2.59 -12.98 14.81
CA GLU A 460 2.83 -12.81 16.25
C GLU A 460 1.76 -11.89 16.81
N ASP A 461 1.18 -12.33 17.92
CA ASP A 461 0.38 -11.50 18.83
C ASP A 461 1.16 -10.23 19.20
N GLU A 462 0.46 -9.10 19.24
CA GLU A 462 0.98 -7.77 19.53
C GLU A 462 1.82 -7.73 20.83
N LYS A 463 3.14 -7.73 20.67
CA LYS A 463 4.06 -6.86 21.41
C LYS A 463 5.18 -6.38 20.48
N VAL A 464 4.84 -5.63 19.42
CA VAL A 464 5.80 -4.62 18.97
C VAL A 464 5.84 -3.61 20.09
N ALA A 465 6.91 -3.58 20.87
CA ALA A 465 7.17 -2.48 21.77
C ALA A 465 7.24 -1.21 20.90
N SER A 466 6.11 -0.51 20.80
CA SER A 466 6.03 0.81 20.21
C SER A 466 7.13 1.64 20.86
N ALA A 467 7.95 2.31 20.05
CA ALA A 467 9.04 3.14 20.57
C ALA A 467 8.45 4.06 21.63
N ILE A 468 9.02 4.06 22.83
CA ILE A 468 8.50 4.89 23.90
C ILE A 468 8.92 6.32 23.62
N VAL A 469 7.97 7.24 23.60
CA VAL A 469 8.21 8.68 23.53
C VAL A 469 7.90 9.31 24.86
N TRP A 470 8.44 10.49 25.09
CA TRP A 470 8.03 11.36 26.18
C TRP A 470 7.15 12.48 25.61
N HIS A 471 5.98 12.70 26.20
CA HIS A 471 4.98 13.67 25.75
C HIS A 471 4.36 14.34 26.99
N ASP A 472 4.56 15.65 27.13
CA ASP A 472 3.97 16.48 28.19
C ASP A 472 4.03 15.88 29.61
N GLY A 473 5.16 15.23 29.95
CA GLY A 473 5.42 14.65 31.27
C GLY A 473 5.18 13.15 31.39
N SER A 474 4.56 12.50 30.39
CA SER A 474 4.32 11.04 30.39
C SER A 474 5.29 10.32 29.45
N PHE A 475 5.58 9.05 29.75
CA PHE A 475 6.23 8.14 28.81
C PHE A 475 5.17 7.19 28.26
N GLU A 476 4.99 7.18 26.95
CA GLU A 476 3.94 6.41 26.29
C GLU A 476 4.43 5.80 24.97
N PRO A 477 3.78 4.72 24.49
CA PRO A 477 3.94 4.25 23.12
C PRO A 477 3.85 5.40 22.11
N ALA A 478 4.76 5.49 21.14
CA ALA A 478 4.71 6.50 20.06
C ALA A 478 3.36 6.50 19.32
N SER A 479 2.71 5.34 19.23
CA SER A 479 1.38 5.16 18.65
C SER A 479 0.24 5.75 19.48
N ALA A 480 0.46 6.02 20.77
CA ALA A 480 -0.50 6.66 21.67
C ALA A 480 -0.27 8.17 21.80
N ALA A 481 0.93 8.66 21.43
CA ALA A 481 1.24 10.08 21.46
C ALA A 481 0.53 10.82 20.33
N VAL A 482 -0.44 11.65 20.70
CA VAL A 482 -1.27 12.42 19.76
C VAL A 482 -0.98 13.91 19.85
N VAL A 483 -0.93 14.57 18.71
CA VAL A 483 -0.97 16.04 18.62
C VAL A 483 -2.42 16.41 18.30
N PRO A 484 -3.06 17.32 19.05
CA PRO A 484 -4.40 17.80 18.70
C PRO A 484 -4.46 18.31 17.26
N PHE A 485 -5.48 17.93 16.50
CA PHE A 485 -5.63 18.34 15.09
C PHE A 485 -5.64 19.87 14.92
N ASP A 486 -6.18 20.58 15.92
CA ASP A 486 -6.27 22.03 16.01
C ASP A 486 -5.02 22.70 16.62
N CYS A 487 -3.95 21.95 16.86
CA CYS A 487 -2.66 22.47 17.32
C CYS A 487 -2.01 23.35 16.25
N GLU A 488 -1.60 24.58 16.63
CA GLU A 488 -0.90 25.52 15.75
C GLU A 488 0.41 24.91 15.18
N GLY A 489 1.05 24.00 15.94
CA GLY A 489 2.23 23.26 15.49
C GLY A 489 1.94 22.33 14.31
N PHE A 490 0.77 21.68 14.29
CA PHE A 490 0.33 20.85 13.17
C PHE A 490 -0.24 21.69 12.02
N ALA A 491 -1.15 22.62 12.34
CA ALA A 491 -1.88 23.41 11.37
C ALA A 491 -1.01 24.44 10.62
N TYR A 492 -0.03 25.04 11.30
CA TYR A 492 0.77 26.16 10.76
C TYR A 492 2.28 25.93 10.84
N GLY A 493 2.74 24.78 11.34
CA GLY A 493 4.16 24.58 11.65
C GLY A 493 4.65 25.55 12.73
N PHE A 494 3.76 26.08 13.58
CA PHE A 494 4.13 27.02 14.63
C PHE A 494 4.78 26.27 15.79
N GLY A 495 6.11 26.25 15.80
CA GLY A 495 6.89 25.53 16.78
C GLY A 495 8.33 25.35 16.32
N PHE A 496 9.13 24.69 17.15
CA PHE A 496 10.56 24.48 16.90
C PHE A 496 11.02 23.16 17.48
N PHE A 497 12.18 22.70 17.02
CA PHE A 497 12.74 21.42 17.41
C PHE A 497 14.25 21.48 17.63
N GLU A 498 14.74 20.55 18.43
CA GLU A 498 16.16 20.25 18.54
C GLU A 498 16.46 18.82 18.13
N THR A 499 17.70 18.61 17.71
CA THR A 499 18.21 17.29 17.37
C THR A 499 19.61 17.17 17.90
N LEU A 500 19.85 16.19 18.75
CA LEU A 500 21.15 15.93 19.36
C LEU A 500 21.54 14.46 19.26
N ARG A 501 22.85 14.20 19.33
CA ARG A 501 23.43 12.86 19.37
C ARG A 501 23.50 12.38 20.81
N VAL A 502 23.13 11.13 21.03
CA VAL A 502 23.43 10.37 22.25
C VAL A 502 24.41 9.28 21.86
N GLN A 503 25.49 9.13 22.60
CA GLN A 503 26.49 8.09 22.40
C GLN A 503 26.72 7.36 23.71
N THR A 504 26.56 6.04 23.69
CA THR A 504 26.73 5.19 24.89
C THR A 504 25.96 5.74 26.09
N GLY A 505 24.68 6.09 25.88
CA GLY A 505 23.79 6.66 26.90
C GLY A 505 24.01 8.14 27.24
N ARG A 506 25.10 8.77 26.76
CA ARG A 506 25.43 10.17 27.09
C ARG A 506 24.97 11.13 25.99
N PRO A 507 24.13 12.14 26.28
CA PRO A 507 23.82 13.20 25.33
C PRO A 507 25.02 14.11 25.11
N ILE A 508 25.33 14.38 23.85
CA ILE A 508 26.46 15.22 23.44
C ILE A 508 26.01 16.68 23.30
N LEU A 509 26.77 17.61 23.91
CA LEU A 509 26.52 19.05 23.91
C LEU A 509 25.10 19.44 24.38
N LEU A 510 24.54 18.70 25.35
CA LEU A 510 23.15 18.88 25.80
C LEU A 510 22.83 20.32 26.20
N GLU A 511 23.67 20.94 27.02
CA GLU A 511 23.47 22.32 27.51
C GLU A 511 23.34 23.32 26.35
N ALA A 512 24.19 23.19 25.31
CA ALA A 512 24.14 24.07 24.14
C ALA A 512 22.85 23.85 23.31
N HIS A 513 22.38 22.61 23.22
CA HIS A 513 21.11 22.29 22.54
C HIS A 513 19.91 22.83 23.32
N VAL A 514 19.87 22.63 24.64
CA VAL A 514 18.80 23.14 25.51
C VAL A 514 18.78 24.67 25.50
N ALA A 515 19.92 25.33 25.60
CA ALA A 515 19.99 26.79 25.52
C ALA A 515 19.41 27.35 24.21
N ARG A 516 19.69 26.69 23.07
CA ARG A 516 19.11 27.10 21.77
C ARG A 516 17.61 26.82 21.70
N PHE A 517 17.15 25.71 22.27
CA PHE A 517 15.72 25.38 22.37
C PHE A 517 14.95 26.40 23.22
N GLU A 518 15.49 26.75 24.39
CA GLU A 518 14.89 27.75 25.28
C GLU A 518 14.94 29.17 24.71
N ARG A 519 15.96 29.50 23.91
CA ARG A 519 15.98 30.77 23.18
C ARG A 519 14.80 30.87 22.22
N ALA A 520 14.60 29.85 21.39
CA ALA A 520 13.45 29.78 20.49
C ALA A 520 12.12 29.87 21.28
N TRP A 521 12.04 29.20 22.43
CA TRP A 521 10.87 29.26 23.29
C TRP A 521 10.55 30.69 23.74
N ARG A 522 11.54 31.41 24.28
CA ARG A 522 11.35 32.79 24.77
C ARG A 522 11.02 33.77 23.64
N GLU A 523 11.45 33.50 22.41
CA GLU A 523 11.17 34.35 21.26
C GLU A 523 9.77 34.13 20.65
N PHE A 524 9.28 32.89 20.62
CA PHE A 524 8.04 32.55 19.91
C PHE A 524 6.84 32.28 20.82
N PHE A 525 7.05 31.86 22.07
CA PHE A 525 5.96 31.53 22.98
C PHE A 525 5.83 32.57 24.10
N ASP A 526 4.58 32.94 24.37
CA ASP A 526 4.20 33.88 25.44
C ASP A 526 4.12 33.17 26.81
N ALA A 527 5.17 32.41 27.14
CA ALA A 527 5.30 31.65 28.38
C ALA A 527 6.78 31.34 28.67
N PRO A 528 7.19 31.19 29.94
CA PRO A 528 8.53 30.72 30.26
C PRO A 528 8.74 29.28 29.74
N PRO A 529 10.00 28.90 29.39
CA PRO A 529 10.32 27.50 29.08
C PRO A 529 9.88 26.57 30.20
N PRO A 530 9.48 25.33 29.88
CA PRO A 530 9.04 24.37 30.89
C PRO A 530 10.21 24.01 31.82
N ASP A 531 9.94 23.96 33.12
CA ASP A 531 10.91 23.54 34.14
C ASP A 531 11.02 22.01 34.15
N VAL A 532 11.86 21.49 33.24
CA VAL A 532 12.08 20.05 33.06
C VAL A 532 13.57 19.71 33.03
N THR A 533 13.89 18.54 33.57
CA THR A 533 15.26 18.03 33.63
C THR A 533 15.56 17.18 32.38
N TRP A 534 16.00 17.83 31.31
CA TRP A 534 16.18 17.19 29.99
C TRP A 534 17.14 16.00 29.99
N ASP A 535 18.22 16.04 30.76
CA ASP A 535 19.15 14.93 30.92
C ASP A 535 18.47 13.69 31.52
N ALA A 536 17.63 13.87 32.54
CA ALA A 536 16.86 12.79 33.15
C ALA A 536 15.79 12.22 32.21
N ILE A 537 15.10 13.08 31.44
CA ILE A 537 14.12 12.65 30.43
C ILE A 537 14.82 11.83 29.34
N ILE A 538 15.95 12.33 28.82
CA ILE A 538 16.72 11.67 27.76
C ILE A 538 17.28 10.33 28.25
N ALA A 539 17.82 10.26 29.47
CA ALA A 539 18.33 9.02 30.04
C ALA A 539 17.24 7.93 30.10
N GLN A 540 16.06 8.27 30.64
CA GLN A 540 14.92 7.37 30.69
C GLN A 540 14.42 6.98 29.30
N LEU A 541 14.41 7.90 28.35
CA LEU A 541 13.99 7.64 26.97
C LEU A 541 14.95 6.66 26.28
N ILE A 542 16.25 6.80 26.49
CA ILE A 542 17.28 5.90 25.96
C ILE A 542 17.18 4.51 26.60
N GLU A 543 16.95 4.44 27.91
CA GLU A 543 16.75 3.17 28.62
C GLU A 543 15.49 2.45 28.13
N LYS A 544 14.33 3.13 28.13
CA LYS A 544 13.03 2.56 27.74
C LYS A 544 12.97 2.09 26.29
N ASN A 545 13.83 2.63 25.42
CA ASN A 545 13.96 2.20 24.02
C ASN A 545 15.13 1.23 23.77
N GLY A 546 15.85 0.80 24.82
CA GLY A 546 16.97 -0.15 24.68
C GLY A 546 18.18 0.40 23.92
N LEU A 547 18.43 1.71 24.00
CA LEU A 547 19.45 2.41 23.19
C LEU A 547 20.74 2.72 23.96
N ALA A 548 20.90 2.25 25.19
CA ALA A 548 22.02 2.60 26.07
C ALA A 548 23.41 2.30 25.48
N ALA A 549 23.54 1.21 24.70
CA ALA A 549 24.80 0.81 24.07
C ALA A 549 24.99 1.34 22.65
N ALA A 550 23.99 1.99 22.07
CA ALA A 550 24.00 2.44 20.68
C ALA A 550 24.29 3.94 20.55
N THR A 551 24.67 4.36 19.34
CA THR A 551 24.54 5.76 18.95
C THR A 551 23.08 6.01 18.58
N ALA A 552 22.47 6.99 19.23
CA ALA A 552 21.08 7.36 19.02
C ALA A 552 20.97 8.84 18.65
N VAL A 553 19.86 9.17 17.99
CA VAL A 553 19.42 10.55 17.82
C VAL A 553 18.24 10.79 18.74
N VAL A 554 18.32 11.88 19.49
CA VAL A 554 17.20 12.40 20.27
C VAL A 554 16.68 13.64 19.56
N LYS A 555 15.35 13.69 19.40
CA LYS A 555 14.64 14.87 18.87
C LYS A 555 13.72 15.43 19.94
N LEU A 556 13.89 16.71 20.24
CA LEU A 556 13.01 17.49 21.11
C LEU A 556 12.12 18.36 20.22
N ILE A 557 10.83 18.47 20.52
CA ILE A 557 9.89 19.29 19.74
C ILE A 557 9.01 20.07 20.72
N ALA A 558 8.85 21.35 20.43
CA ALA A 558 7.83 22.21 20.99
C ALA A 558 6.86 22.58 19.87
N ALA A 559 5.59 22.18 20.01
CA ALA A 559 4.50 22.50 19.09
C ALA A 559 3.58 23.54 19.73
N GLY A 560 3.08 24.50 18.95
CA GLY A 560 2.20 25.57 19.42
C GLY A 560 0.93 25.06 20.11
N ARG A 561 0.21 25.98 20.74
CA ARG A 561 -1.01 25.67 21.48
C ARG A 561 -2.15 25.21 20.56
N SER A 562 -3.22 24.71 21.16
CA SER A 562 -4.53 24.57 20.52
C SER A 562 -5.62 25.19 21.41
N PRO A 563 -6.83 25.49 20.88
CA PRO A 563 -7.98 25.85 21.71
C PRO A 563 -8.29 24.81 22.80
N SER A 564 -8.09 23.54 22.49
CA SER A 564 -8.28 22.40 23.40
C SER A 564 -7.10 22.18 24.37
N HIS A 565 -5.92 22.72 24.06
CA HIS A 565 -4.69 22.58 24.84
C HIS A 565 -3.93 23.92 24.86
N PRO A 566 -4.20 24.82 25.83
CA PRO A 566 -3.74 26.21 25.80
C PRO A 566 -2.24 26.39 26.03
N ARG A 567 -1.51 25.30 26.33
CA ARG A 567 -0.05 25.30 26.47
C ARG A 567 0.59 24.67 25.23
N PRO A 568 1.80 25.09 24.84
CA PRO A 568 2.56 24.38 23.82
C PRO A 568 2.85 22.93 24.25
N SER A 569 2.66 21.97 23.34
CA SER A 569 2.98 20.56 23.60
C SER A 569 4.46 20.27 23.39
N LEU A 570 5.03 19.46 24.27
CA LEU A 570 6.44 19.13 24.32
C LEU A 570 6.63 17.62 24.09
N PHE A 571 7.49 17.28 23.12
CA PHE A 571 7.77 15.90 22.75
C PHE A 571 9.27 15.62 22.78
N ALA A 572 9.63 14.42 23.21
CA ALA A 572 10.97 13.87 23.02
C ALA A 572 10.89 12.44 22.48
N SER A 573 11.68 12.16 21.45
CA SER A 573 11.79 10.83 20.84
C SER A 573 13.25 10.44 20.67
N ALA A 574 13.52 9.13 20.75
CA ALA A 574 14.85 8.56 20.55
C ALA A 574 14.77 7.43 19.52
N LYS A 575 15.77 7.35 18.65
CA LYS A 575 15.93 6.23 17.71
C LYS A 575 17.39 5.94 17.42
N PRO A 576 17.75 4.72 16.99
CA PRO A 576 19.10 4.40 16.53
C PRO A 576 19.55 5.36 15.44
N TYR A 577 20.84 5.71 15.44
CA TYR A 577 21.46 6.57 14.45
C TYR A 577 22.76 5.97 13.92
N VAL A 578 22.86 5.88 12.59
CA VAL A 578 24.08 5.50 11.88
C VAL A 578 24.61 6.73 11.15
N PRO A 579 25.87 7.15 11.38
CA PRO A 579 26.46 8.28 10.68
C PRO A 579 26.48 8.11 9.16
N ARG A 580 26.15 9.17 8.42
CA ARG A 580 26.05 9.13 6.95
C ARG A 580 27.37 8.78 6.26
N ALA A 581 28.51 9.19 6.81
CA ALA A 581 29.82 8.86 6.26
C ALA A 581 30.02 7.34 6.16
N VAL A 582 29.60 6.60 7.20
CA VAL A 582 29.64 5.13 7.24
C VAL A 582 28.74 4.51 6.17
N LEU A 583 27.57 5.10 5.91
CA LEU A 583 26.63 4.61 4.89
C LEU A 583 27.08 4.90 3.46
N SER A 584 27.90 5.94 3.26
CA SER A 584 28.24 6.44 1.93
C SER A 584 29.50 5.82 1.32
N GLU A 585 30.27 5.05 2.10
CA GLU A 585 31.60 4.50 1.79
C GLU A 585 32.59 5.53 1.21
N ARG A 586 32.28 6.82 1.36
CA ARG A 586 33.02 7.96 0.82
C ARG A 586 33.62 8.77 1.95
N PRO A 587 34.78 9.42 1.71
CA PRO A 587 35.45 10.22 2.72
C PRO A 587 34.72 11.52 3.08
N GLY A 588 33.71 11.92 2.30
CA GLY A 588 32.92 13.13 2.54
C GLY A 588 31.70 13.29 1.63
N LEU A 589 31.10 14.47 1.65
CA LEU A 589 29.81 14.77 1.02
C LEU A 589 29.95 15.62 -0.24
N ARG A 590 29.08 15.41 -1.22
CA ARG A 590 28.98 16.23 -2.44
C ARG A 590 27.98 17.35 -2.24
N LEU A 591 28.32 18.56 -2.64
CA LEU A 591 27.48 19.74 -2.49
C LEU A 591 26.93 20.20 -3.84
N CYS A 592 25.65 20.60 -3.84
CA CYS A 592 25.03 21.31 -4.95
C CYS A 592 24.42 22.63 -4.44
N VAL A 593 24.54 23.70 -5.19
CA VAL A 593 23.94 25.01 -4.91
C VAL A 593 22.46 24.95 -5.24
N TYR A 594 21.63 25.18 -4.22
CA TYR A 594 20.20 25.25 -4.44
C TYR A 594 19.84 26.54 -5.19
N PRO A 595 19.11 26.49 -6.31
CA PRO A 595 18.90 27.65 -7.18
C PRO A 595 17.97 28.71 -6.57
N HIS A 596 17.16 28.34 -5.57
CA HIS A 596 16.26 29.27 -4.89
C HIS A 596 16.91 29.81 -3.63
N VAL A 597 16.83 31.13 -3.42
CA VAL A 597 17.37 31.80 -2.23
C VAL A 597 16.37 31.72 -1.07
N ARG A 598 16.89 31.76 0.17
CA ARG A 598 16.08 31.75 1.38
C ARG A 598 15.60 33.16 1.72
N HIS A 599 14.28 33.32 1.88
CA HIS A 599 13.63 34.61 2.19
C HIS A 599 13.07 34.71 3.61
N THR A 600 13.23 33.68 4.46
CA THR A 600 12.62 33.66 5.80
C THR A 600 13.50 34.31 6.86
N PRO A 601 12.95 35.15 7.75
CA PRO A 601 13.68 35.68 8.90
C PRO A 601 13.88 34.63 10.01
N LEU A 602 13.17 33.50 9.95
CA LEU A 602 13.15 32.46 10.99
C LEU A 602 14.35 31.51 10.94
N ALA A 603 15.30 31.76 10.05
CA ALA A 603 16.38 30.81 9.75
C ALA A 603 17.46 30.73 10.85
N SER A 604 17.48 31.66 11.79
CA SER A 604 18.25 31.56 13.04
C SER A 604 17.68 30.52 14.02
N HIS A 605 16.58 29.84 13.66
CA HIS A 605 15.86 28.86 14.47
C HIS A 605 15.55 27.57 13.72
N LYS A 606 15.57 26.44 14.42
CA LYS A 606 15.07 25.16 13.91
C LYS A 606 13.56 25.07 14.07
N THR A 607 12.83 25.74 13.19
CA THR A 607 11.35 25.76 13.25
C THR A 607 10.73 24.50 12.62
N LEU A 608 9.47 24.22 12.94
CA LEU A 608 8.70 23.14 12.28
C LEU A 608 8.38 23.47 10.80
N ASN A 609 8.56 24.70 10.36
CA ASN A 609 8.50 25.15 8.96
C ASN A 609 9.72 24.69 8.11
N TYR A 610 10.08 23.41 8.20
CA TYR A 610 11.31 22.85 7.63
C TYR A 610 11.19 22.40 6.17
N MET A 611 10.05 22.66 5.52
CA MET A 611 9.75 22.18 4.15
C MET A 611 10.78 22.68 3.13
N TYR A 612 11.18 23.96 3.20
CA TYR A 612 12.17 24.54 2.29
C TYR A 612 13.49 23.74 2.28
N TYR A 613 14.02 23.44 3.47
CA TYR A 613 15.25 22.67 3.63
C TYR A 613 15.08 21.21 3.18
N LYS A 614 13.91 20.59 3.42
CA LYS A 614 13.61 19.24 2.93
C LYS A 614 13.61 19.18 1.40
N VAL A 615 12.92 20.12 0.75
CA VAL A 615 12.84 20.22 -0.71
C VAL A 615 14.22 20.50 -1.32
N ALA A 616 15.02 21.36 -0.70
CA ALA A 616 16.40 21.61 -1.12
C ALA A 616 17.26 20.34 -1.08
N GLY A 617 17.17 19.55 0.00
CA GLY A 617 17.90 18.28 0.12
C GLY A 617 17.46 17.25 -0.93
N ASP A 618 16.16 17.12 -1.21
CA ASP A 618 15.66 16.20 -2.26
C ASP A 618 16.05 16.68 -3.67
N TRP A 619 16.13 18.00 -3.86
CA TRP A 619 16.65 18.58 -5.09
C TRP A 619 18.13 18.21 -5.27
N ALA A 620 18.99 18.39 -4.27
CA ALA A 620 20.41 18.03 -4.37
C ALA A 620 20.60 16.55 -4.73
N LYS A 621 19.83 15.64 -4.11
CA LYS A 621 19.88 14.20 -4.44
C LYS A 621 19.56 13.91 -5.90
N ARG A 622 18.54 14.58 -6.46
CA ARG A 622 18.18 14.44 -7.89
C ARG A 622 19.25 14.98 -8.84
N HIS A 623 20.13 15.86 -8.36
CA HIS A 623 21.21 16.48 -9.12
C HIS A 623 22.59 15.93 -8.74
N GLY A 624 22.65 14.74 -8.12
CA GLY A 624 23.91 14.06 -7.82
C GLY A 624 24.68 14.60 -6.61
N GLY A 625 24.09 15.48 -5.81
CA GLY A 625 24.62 15.95 -4.53
C GLY A 625 24.10 15.16 -3.32
N ASP A 626 24.78 15.30 -2.18
CA ASP A 626 24.37 14.75 -0.89
C ASP A 626 23.75 15.83 0.02
N GLU A 627 24.20 17.09 -0.10
CA GLU A 627 23.67 18.27 0.59
C GLU A 627 23.47 19.44 -0.39
N ALA A 628 22.45 20.25 -0.13
CA ALA A 628 22.17 21.48 -0.83
C ALA A 628 22.76 22.68 -0.08
N LEU A 629 23.62 23.48 -0.73
CA LEU A 629 24.04 24.78 -0.23
C LEU A 629 22.89 25.78 -0.36
N ILE A 630 22.55 26.41 0.75
CA ILE A 630 21.48 27.38 0.88
C ILE A 630 22.05 28.79 0.82
N LEU A 631 21.44 29.62 -0.02
CA LEU A 631 21.83 31.00 -0.22
C LEU A 631 20.89 31.95 0.54
N ASN A 632 21.45 33.02 1.09
CA ASN A 632 20.72 34.18 1.58
C ASN A 632 20.11 34.97 0.42
N ALA A 633 19.23 35.93 0.72
CA ALA A 633 18.59 36.79 -0.28
C ALA A 633 19.59 37.58 -1.15
N ASP A 634 20.77 37.93 -0.62
CA ASP A 634 21.88 38.57 -1.32
C ASP A 634 22.77 37.59 -2.12
N ARG A 635 22.34 36.32 -2.23
CA ARG A 635 23.05 35.21 -2.89
C ARG A 635 24.38 34.81 -2.24
N SER A 636 24.64 35.27 -1.01
CA SER A 636 25.73 34.74 -0.19
C SER A 636 25.37 33.36 0.38
N VAL A 637 26.36 32.47 0.52
CA VAL A 637 26.18 31.16 1.16
C VAL A 637 25.85 31.36 2.64
N SER A 638 24.83 30.65 3.13
CA SER A 638 24.48 30.63 4.55
C SER A 638 24.95 29.34 5.22
N GLU A 639 24.44 28.21 4.75
CA GLU A 639 24.55 26.89 5.37
C GLU A 639 24.14 25.83 4.34
N THR A 640 24.09 24.56 4.72
CA THR A 640 23.44 23.52 3.92
C THR A 640 22.05 23.19 4.42
N ASN A 641 21.34 22.30 3.74
CA ASN A 641 20.00 21.91 4.15
C ASN A 641 19.94 21.15 5.49
N THR A 642 21.06 20.64 6.02
CA THR A 642 21.11 20.07 7.36
C THR A 642 22.30 20.48 8.23
N ALA A 643 23.27 21.23 7.72
CA ALA A 643 24.54 21.48 8.40
C ALA A 643 25.03 22.91 8.23
N ASN A 644 25.83 23.40 9.18
CA ASN A 644 26.60 24.63 8.95
C ASN A 644 27.79 24.32 8.05
N VAL A 645 28.22 25.29 7.24
CA VAL A 645 29.36 25.16 6.33
C VAL A 645 30.54 25.99 6.83
N CYS A 646 31.74 25.47 6.67
CA CYS A 646 33.00 26.19 6.87
C CYS A 646 33.84 26.10 5.59
N CYS A 647 34.42 27.22 5.21
CA CYS A 647 35.23 27.37 4.00
C CYS A 647 36.61 27.90 4.36
N ILE A 648 37.65 27.25 3.86
CA ILE A 648 39.04 27.62 4.10
C ILE A 648 39.62 28.24 2.82
N PHE A 649 40.19 29.45 2.95
CA PHE A 649 40.85 30.22 1.90
C PHE A 649 42.30 30.49 2.32
N GLY A 650 43.23 29.61 1.94
CA GLY A 650 44.61 29.68 2.43
C GLY A 650 44.64 29.64 3.97
N ASP A 651 45.22 30.67 4.58
CA ASP A 651 45.31 30.81 6.04
C ASP A 651 44.09 31.52 6.65
N THR A 652 42.91 31.46 6.03
CA THR A 652 41.67 32.05 6.57
C THR A 652 40.52 31.04 6.56
N ALA A 653 39.89 30.82 7.72
CA ALA A 653 38.68 30.00 7.83
C ALA A 653 37.46 30.90 8.03
N CYS A 654 36.39 30.58 7.30
CA CYS A 654 35.14 31.33 7.31
C CYS A 654 33.97 30.36 7.56
N PHE A 655 33.26 30.60 8.66
CA PHE A 655 31.88 30.14 8.79
C PHE A 655 31.00 31.30 8.34
N PRO A 656 30.25 31.18 7.23
CA PRO A 656 29.41 32.27 6.78
C PRO A 656 28.44 32.67 7.89
N ILE A 657 28.54 33.92 8.36
CA ILE A 657 27.61 34.47 9.34
C ILE A 657 26.64 35.37 8.59
N SER A 658 25.36 35.02 8.64
CA SER A 658 24.27 35.95 8.41
C SER A 658 23.39 36.01 9.65
N GLU A 659 22.67 37.11 9.85
CA GLU A 659 21.62 37.22 10.89
C GLU A 659 20.60 36.08 10.80
N HIS A 660 20.54 35.41 9.64
CA HIS A 660 19.62 34.34 9.29
C HIS A 660 20.30 32.96 9.27
N ALA A 661 21.54 32.80 9.71
CA ALA A 661 22.18 31.48 9.82
C ALA A 661 21.91 30.86 11.19
N LEU A 662 21.58 29.57 11.25
CA LEU A 662 21.38 28.88 12.52
C LEU A 662 22.72 28.83 13.30
N PRO A 663 22.78 29.31 14.55
CA PRO A 663 23.97 29.17 15.38
C PRO A 663 24.22 27.69 15.69
N GLY A 664 25.20 27.07 15.02
CA GLY A 664 25.50 25.64 15.13
C GLY A 664 26.23 25.27 16.42
N THR A 665 25.71 24.29 17.17
CA THR A 665 26.39 23.76 18.37
C THR A 665 27.73 23.12 18.02
N MET A 666 27.76 22.27 16.98
CA MET A 666 29.00 21.66 16.48
C MET A 666 29.96 22.70 15.88
N ALA A 667 29.43 23.73 15.21
CA ALA A 667 30.23 24.82 14.65
C ALA A 667 30.90 25.65 15.74
N ALA A 668 30.21 25.90 16.87
CA ALA A 668 30.76 26.60 18.01
C ALA A 668 31.98 25.87 18.62
N GLU A 669 31.90 24.55 18.75
CA GLU A 669 33.02 23.71 19.23
C GLU A 669 34.16 23.60 18.22
N ALA A 670 33.87 23.62 16.92
CA ALA A 670 34.88 23.55 15.88
C ALA A 670 35.74 24.83 15.80
N ARG A 671 35.18 26.01 16.12
CA ARG A 671 35.85 27.31 15.97
C ARG A 671 37.16 27.42 16.79
N PRO A 672 37.20 27.14 18.11
CA PRO A 672 38.44 27.19 18.89
C PRO A 672 39.52 26.24 18.36
N LEU A 673 39.14 25.06 17.89
CA LEU A 673 40.06 24.03 17.40
C LEU A 673 40.73 24.39 16.07
N LEU A 674 40.14 25.32 15.32
CA LEU A 674 40.71 25.89 14.09
C LEU A 674 41.63 27.07 14.39
N ALA A 675 41.41 27.79 15.49
CA ALA A 675 42.21 28.95 15.88
C ALA A 675 43.54 28.56 16.56
N ASP A 676 43.60 27.39 17.19
CA ASP A 676 44.82 26.87 17.84
C ASP A 676 45.83 26.35 16.80
N GLY A 677 46.76 27.22 16.39
CA GLY A 677 47.81 26.93 15.40
C GLY A 677 47.34 26.89 13.94
N GLY A 678 46.16 27.44 13.64
CA GLY A 678 45.51 27.38 12.32
C GLY A 678 45.15 28.76 11.71
N PRO A 679 44.25 28.79 10.72
CA PRO A 679 43.95 29.98 9.93
C PRO A 679 43.25 31.10 10.71
N ASN A 680 43.48 32.36 10.33
CA ASN A 680 42.77 33.53 10.84
C ASN A 680 41.24 33.37 10.65
N MET A 681 40.48 33.60 11.71
CA MET A 681 39.02 33.51 11.69
C MET A 681 38.41 34.82 11.20
N THR A 682 37.67 34.77 10.09
CA THR A 682 36.91 35.93 9.59
C THR A 682 35.48 35.49 9.25
N ASN A 683 34.53 36.44 9.28
CA ASN A 683 33.12 36.17 8.97
C ASN A 683 32.59 36.98 7.76
N PRO A 684 33.30 37.11 6.63
CA PRO A 684 32.78 37.88 5.50
C PRO A 684 31.68 37.08 4.77
N PRO A 685 30.69 37.76 4.14
CA PRO A 685 29.75 37.11 3.23
C PRO A 685 30.49 36.35 2.13
N TRP A 686 30.04 35.15 1.79
CA TRP A 686 30.59 34.36 0.68
C TRP A 686 29.61 34.35 -0.51
N PRO A 687 29.70 35.30 -1.46
CA PRO A 687 28.88 35.28 -2.67
C PRO A 687 29.31 34.16 -3.61
N VAL A 688 28.35 33.41 -4.16
CA VAL A 688 28.62 32.28 -5.07
C VAL A 688 29.20 32.73 -6.42
N GLU A 689 28.85 33.95 -6.87
CA GLU A 689 29.11 34.39 -8.24
C GLU A 689 30.43 35.14 -8.43
N ASN A 690 31.11 35.60 -7.36
CA ASN A 690 32.20 36.59 -7.47
C ASN A 690 33.40 36.38 -6.50
N ARG A 691 33.70 35.17 -6.03
CA ARG A 691 34.87 34.88 -5.17
C ARG A 691 35.70 33.69 -5.64
N PRO A 692 37.02 33.66 -5.30
CA PRO A 692 37.87 32.49 -5.57
C PRO A 692 37.28 31.25 -4.90
N ALA A 693 37.40 30.10 -5.57
CA ALA A 693 36.95 28.83 -5.01
C ALA A 693 37.69 28.55 -3.67
N PRO A 694 36.99 28.08 -2.63
CA PRO A 694 37.64 27.71 -1.37
C PRO A 694 38.65 26.59 -1.61
N HIS A 695 39.76 26.64 -0.86
CA HIS A 695 40.77 25.58 -0.90
C HIS A 695 40.23 24.28 -0.29
N GLN A 696 39.44 24.41 0.78
CA GLN A 696 38.74 23.30 1.42
C GLN A 696 37.37 23.75 1.91
N VAL A 697 36.42 22.82 1.95
CA VAL A 697 35.09 23.01 2.55
C VAL A 697 34.80 21.82 3.45
N PHE A 698 34.28 22.07 4.64
CA PHE A 698 33.72 21.03 5.49
C PHE A 698 32.42 21.49 6.14
N LEU A 699 31.58 20.53 6.47
CA LEU A 699 30.28 20.72 7.08
C LEU A 699 30.34 20.36 8.57
N THR A 700 29.54 21.03 9.39
CA THR A 700 29.39 20.71 10.82
C THR A 700 27.92 20.50 11.18
N ASN A 701 27.62 19.39 11.85
CA ASN A 701 26.27 19.03 12.27
C ASN A 701 26.32 18.19 13.54
N SER A 702 25.36 18.37 14.45
CA SER A 702 25.36 17.74 15.77
C SER A 702 25.24 16.21 15.77
N LEU A 703 24.83 15.60 14.65
CA LEU A 703 24.75 14.14 14.50
C LEU A 703 25.98 13.55 13.80
N MET A 704 26.37 14.11 12.65
CA MET A 704 27.50 13.59 11.86
C MET A 704 28.87 14.16 12.25
N GLY A 705 28.91 15.24 13.04
CA GLY A 705 30.14 15.94 13.37
C GLY A 705 30.62 16.86 12.25
N ALA A 706 31.93 17.03 12.17
CA ALA A 706 32.66 17.64 11.07
C ALA A 706 32.89 16.60 9.96
N VAL A 707 32.51 16.93 8.73
CA VAL A 707 32.64 16.07 7.55
C VAL A 707 33.14 16.88 6.37
N PRO A 708 34.17 16.44 5.62
CA PRO A 708 34.68 17.19 4.49
C PRO A 708 33.68 17.17 3.31
N ALA A 709 33.71 18.21 2.49
CA ALA A 709 33.06 18.22 1.19
C ALA A 709 34.05 17.75 0.12
N VAL A 710 33.67 16.74 -0.66
CA VAL A 710 34.54 16.15 -1.70
C VAL A 710 34.31 16.79 -3.08
N SER A 711 33.15 17.39 -3.29
CA SER A 711 32.87 18.16 -4.50
C SER A 711 31.84 19.26 -4.25
N LEU A 712 31.87 20.28 -5.11
CA LEU A 712 30.90 21.35 -5.19
C LEU A 712 30.54 21.57 -6.68
N GLU A 713 29.26 21.46 -7.03
CA GLU A 713 28.79 21.60 -8.43
C GLU A 713 29.55 20.68 -9.40
N GLY A 714 29.80 19.43 -8.97
CA GLY A 714 30.57 18.46 -9.75
C GLY A 714 32.08 18.70 -9.80
N THR A 715 32.57 19.83 -9.27
CA THR A 715 34.01 20.14 -9.20
C THR A 715 34.62 19.52 -7.95
N THR A 716 35.68 18.72 -8.10
CA THR A 716 36.39 18.08 -6.99
C THR A 716 37.08 19.12 -6.09
N LEU A 717 36.89 19.01 -4.78
CA LEU A 717 37.55 19.85 -3.78
C LEU A 717 38.71 19.11 -3.13
N ARG A 718 39.74 19.86 -2.71
CA ARG A 718 40.75 19.35 -1.77
C ARG A 718 40.15 19.35 -0.36
N TYR A 719 40.48 18.35 0.44
CA TYR A 719 40.01 18.26 1.82
C TYR A 719 41.07 17.63 2.72
N ASP A 720 41.06 18.04 3.99
CA ASP A 720 41.84 17.47 5.07
C ASP A 720 40.93 16.63 5.97
N ALA A 721 41.01 15.30 5.84
CA ALA A 721 40.23 14.38 6.66
C ALA A 721 40.71 14.35 8.12
N ASP A 722 41.98 14.61 8.38
CA ASP A 722 42.56 14.59 9.72
C ASP A 722 42.06 15.76 10.55
N LEU A 723 41.83 16.92 9.93
CA LEU A 723 41.21 18.08 10.57
C LEU A 723 39.79 17.76 11.05
N CYS A 724 38.94 17.19 10.18
CA CYS A 724 37.58 16.78 10.56
C CYS A 724 37.60 15.72 11.66
N ALA A 725 38.51 14.75 11.57
CA ALA A 725 38.68 13.71 12.59
C ALA A 725 39.17 14.30 13.94
N LYS A 726 40.06 15.31 13.94
CA LYS A 726 40.49 16.01 15.16
C LYS A 726 39.30 16.70 15.84
N ILE A 727 38.46 17.39 15.07
CA ILE A 727 37.25 18.04 15.58
C ILE A 727 36.28 16.99 16.15
N ASN A 728 36.03 15.90 15.43
CA ASN A 728 35.12 14.84 15.88
C ASN A 728 35.63 14.16 17.16
N ARG A 729 36.93 13.88 17.27
CA ARG A 729 37.52 13.30 18.49
C ARG A 729 37.39 14.23 19.70
N ALA A 730 37.53 15.54 19.50
CA ALA A 730 37.38 16.52 20.58
C ALA A 730 35.94 16.56 21.12
N VAL A 731 34.93 16.41 20.25
CA VAL A 731 33.51 16.52 20.63
C VAL A 731 32.87 15.18 21.02
N PHE A 732 33.19 14.11 20.30
CA PHE A 732 32.57 12.78 20.47
C PHE A 732 33.47 11.76 21.19
N GLY A 733 34.75 12.08 21.45
CA GLY A 733 35.73 11.17 22.07
C GLY A 733 36.42 10.22 21.07
N ALA A 734 37.15 9.23 21.59
CA ALA A 734 37.98 8.30 20.77
C ALA A 734 37.19 7.46 19.74
N ASN A 735 35.88 7.31 19.93
CA ASN A 735 34.96 6.61 19.02
C ASN A 735 34.19 7.58 18.09
N GLY A 736 34.70 8.81 17.94
CA GLY A 736 34.06 9.96 17.31
C GLY A 736 34.15 10.06 15.80
#